data_AF-A0A973ALA0-F1
#
_entry.id   AF-A0A973ALA0-F1
#
_cell.length_a   1.000
_cell.length_b   1.000
_cell.length_c   1.000
_cell.angle_alpha   90.00
_cell.angle_beta   90.00
_cell.angle_gamma   90.00
#
_symmetry.space_group_name_H-M   'P 1'
#
loop_
_entity.id
_entity.type
_entity.pdbx_description
1 polymer ?
#
loop_
_entity_poly.entity_id
_entity_poly.type
_entity_poly.pdbx_seq_one_letter_code
_entity_poly.pdbx_strand_id
1 'polypeptide(L)'
;MKLHLGTFKLATCLLAAVWLLPGPAISDTDTVKSRWVSLPAGASARDTARGLISIPENNFGDLPAVLLVGDCQGPKPFQKTWAHRLASQGYVSMLIDPAATADTLQACRSGNTAPALLSAARTYMEKLADFHIDQIAVVSWGYHLPADLGDMGKHISAAVAFYPRCANAHRLRQPFPQLIFKTGQAELNGCITAASMANVFGAEIHVRTYDQARLGFDDPNADFGKAGAPTEAAYNISAHQDAIIRLETFLNSHLRVTLAQAYPSKAFSPLPPKLDDNATPHITTGYGTWTHDPTQPGPNHPPTGRSVFDRVFSKPTAAGFDYDLPDSYEAVIAHLSRFVANDRRGLKPVKQVLIPRGRSLQREAAKPNYYHHPRIVAAIDGEPAPRWHVPPIFLKNRLFLGYQETARVLEVISYNEAASRFEFQVVKNFGPGLKPEILYADRQLCTSCHQNGAPLFPREEWQETNGSTETNNELAKVMSRYHGVMVDRSGEIPAAIDVSTDRANLLPVLQRLWREGCGLENDRAANPCRAAAFTAMLQYRLSNENSFDRDQQAFRSRYTDRLTARWRAFWPNGLYISNSDIPDRDPTEDASIFGLRDPLTPRVPMEIWTGFKRSDLERMIVALAEDLPQADILKLDQWLVDAHRQNPAPQQLVKASCRFTRQLQRGLAFPIAVACQSAELAFTGALTDWAKKPVAGEITSIQVTGFEIRDREKLAEQPSTDPSSKSFQILLNGAHMRLPNGRRLSNLHITLDQARFSETATGNAVLTIDDDFQIVHDALSQLTDSAFTSQPFHAPKLMSKLFENLGIAHTRWCCNADDPAPPVRLDEAISSAETVDSLNAQTPEHIFGRYCARCHRTQNEVPPNFLHGSKSQVTHNIDHCAPRMDYRLSMWDVPVDERTRSPMPPESALPSLGLTKTQWRNSQELATLRKYVKSLMATDRDAQIDYDTLRNCLPDGEQASTAN
;
A
#
# COMPACT_ATOMS: atom_id res chain seq x y z
N MET A 1 -32.47 56.57 30.38
CA MET A 1 -33.90 56.20 30.31
C MET A 1 -34.00 54.73 30.71
N LYS A 2 -34.58 54.45 31.90
CA LYS A 2 -35.07 53.19 32.54
C LYS A 2 -34.61 51.82 31.98
N LEU A 3 -34.24 50.77 32.75
CA LEU A 3 -34.03 50.49 34.18
C LEU A 3 -33.51 49.02 34.33
N HIS A 4 -32.58 48.75 35.27
CA HIS A 4 -32.31 47.53 36.10
C HIS A 4 -32.30 46.09 35.52
N LEU A 5 -31.54 45.06 35.96
CA LEU A 5 -30.66 44.66 37.09
C LEU A 5 -29.59 43.68 36.50
N GLY A 6 -28.43 43.32 37.05
CA GLY A 6 -27.68 43.60 38.28
C GLY A 6 -26.36 42.80 38.24
N THR A 7 -25.32 43.33 38.92
CA THR A 7 -24.23 42.65 39.69
C THR A 7 -23.67 41.29 39.19
N PHE A 8 -22.36 41.04 38.99
CA PHE A 8 -21.21 41.20 39.89
C PHE A 8 -19.86 41.04 39.12
N LYS A 9 -18.79 41.68 39.62
CA LYS A 9 -17.39 41.65 39.16
C LYS A 9 -16.58 40.48 39.76
N LEU A 10 -15.56 39.98 39.03
CA LEU A 10 -14.13 39.77 39.37
C LEU A 10 -13.51 38.76 38.36
N ALA A 11 -12.53 39.11 37.51
CA ALA A 11 -11.10 39.35 37.75
C ALA A 11 -10.22 38.07 37.81
N THR A 12 -9.50 37.83 36.70
CA THR A 12 -8.10 37.33 36.56
C THR A 12 -7.64 36.06 37.30
N CYS A 13 -7.32 35.00 36.55
CA CYS A 13 -5.95 34.47 36.34
C CYS A 13 -5.93 33.16 35.53
N LEU A 14 -4.96 33.06 34.60
CA LEU A 14 -4.39 31.86 33.97
C LEU A 14 -5.32 30.72 33.50
N LEU A 15 -5.63 30.70 32.19
CA LEU A 15 -6.01 29.48 31.49
C LEU A 15 -4.77 28.89 30.82
N ALA A 16 -4.15 27.93 31.52
CA ALA A 16 -3.20 27.00 30.95
C ALA A 16 -3.96 25.82 30.31
N ALA A 17 -3.53 25.47 29.11
CA ALA A 17 -4.00 24.36 28.30
C ALA A 17 -3.93 23.01 29.04
N VAL A 18 -5.02 22.26 29.01
CA VAL A 18 -5.02 20.80 29.20
C VAL A 18 -5.69 20.17 28.00
N TRP A 19 -4.89 19.34 27.34
CA TRP A 19 -5.13 18.65 26.09
C TRP A 19 -6.36 17.73 26.13
N LEU A 20 -7.32 17.99 25.26
CA LEU A 20 -8.29 17.02 24.76
C LEU A 20 -7.65 16.34 23.55
N LEU A 21 -7.20 15.09 23.72
CA LEU A 21 -6.79 14.24 22.61
C LEU A 21 -8.02 13.52 22.04
N PRO A 22 -8.30 13.60 20.72
CA PRO A 22 -9.26 12.72 20.08
C PRO A 22 -8.67 11.30 19.98
N GLY A 23 -9.46 10.29 20.33
CA GLY A 23 -9.07 8.88 20.17
C GLY A 23 -9.02 8.47 18.70
N PRO A 24 -8.07 7.61 18.28
CA PRO A 24 -7.97 7.20 16.88
C PRO A 24 -9.00 6.12 16.55
N ALA A 25 -9.58 6.23 15.35
CA ALA A 25 -10.39 5.21 14.70
C ALA A 25 -9.50 4.38 13.76
N ILE A 26 -9.68 3.07 13.75
CA ILE A 26 -8.90 2.11 12.96
C ILE A 26 -9.27 2.26 11.47
N SER A 27 -8.29 2.71 10.67
CA SER A 27 -8.22 2.57 9.22
C SER A 27 -6.95 1.82 8.88
N ASP A 28 -7.05 0.66 8.23
CA ASP A 28 -5.89 -0.10 7.82
C ASP A 28 -5.21 0.62 6.65
N THR A 29 -4.16 1.39 6.98
CA THR A 29 -2.94 1.67 6.19
C THR A 29 -2.03 2.69 6.89
N ASP A 30 -1.92 2.58 8.21
CA ASP A 30 -0.72 3.03 8.93
C ASP A 30 -0.57 2.15 10.16
N THR A 31 -0.08 0.92 9.96
CA THR A 31 0.17 0.01 11.09
C THR A 31 1.38 0.43 11.92
N VAL A 32 2.00 1.60 11.65
CA VAL A 32 3.21 2.10 12.27
C VAL A 32 3.12 3.60 12.58
N LYS A 33 3.12 3.97 13.87
CA LYS A 33 3.28 5.36 14.30
C LYS A 33 4.74 5.74 14.32
N SER A 34 5.14 6.69 13.48
CA SER A 34 6.49 7.25 13.46
C SER A 34 6.53 8.67 14.01
N ARG A 35 7.47 8.98 14.91
CA ARG A 35 7.68 10.36 15.41
C ARG A 35 9.13 10.64 15.74
N TRP A 36 9.57 11.87 15.52
CA TRP A 36 10.88 12.32 15.98
C TRP A 36 10.86 12.61 17.48
N VAL A 37 11.91 12.17 18.17
CA VAL A 37 12.10 12.33 19.60
C VAL A 37 13.51 12.85 19.90
N SER A 38 13.66 13.56 21.01
CA SER A 38 14.95 14.02 21.51
C SER A 38 15.55 12.99 22.47
N LEU A 39 16.80 12.62 22.23
CA LEU A 39 17.58 11.70 23.05
C LEU A 39 18.62 12.51 23.84
N PRO A 40 18.70 12.40 25.17
CA PRO A 40 19.74 13.08 25.94
C PRO A 40 21.09 12.41 25.65
N ALA A 41 21.93 13.05 24.85
CA ALA A 41 23.18 12.48 24.37
C ALA A 41 24.30 13.51 24.47
N GLY A 42 25.00 13.51 25.61
CA GLY A 42 26.12 14.41 25.89
C GLY A 42 26.43 14.53 27.38
N ALA A 43 27.49 15.28 27.72
CA ALA A 43 27.87 15.56 29.11
C ALA A 43 26.96 16.59 29.79
N SER A 44 26.11 17.29 29.03
CA SER A 44 25.18 18.33 29.51
C SER A 44 23.73 18.03 29.12
N ALA A 45 22.77 18.48 29.94
CA ALA A 45 21.34 18.34 29.68
C ALA A 45 20.82 19.16 28.47
N ARG A 46 21.70 19.89 27.76
CA ARG A 46 21.37 20.71 26.59
C ARG A 46 21.76 20.06 25.25
N ASP A 47 22.54 18.98 25.27
CA ASP A 47 22.96 18.27 24.07
C ASP A 47 21.99 17.12 23.81
N THR A 48 21.04 17.33 22.90
CA THR A 48 20.03 16.32 22.53
C THR A 48 20.23 15.84 21.11
N ALA A 49 20.52 14.55 20.94
CA ALA A 49 20.44 13.89 19.64
C ALA A 49 18.97 13.66 19.24
N ARG A 50 18.73 13.30 17.98
CA ARG A 50 17.38 13.00 17.46
C ARG A 50 17.24 11.52 17.10
N GLY A 51 16.07 10.95 17.35
CA GLY A 51 15.69 9.62 16.88
C GLY A 51 14.29 9.64 16.28
N LEU A 52 14.07 8.96 15.16
CA LEU A 52 12.74 8.68 14.62
C LEU A 52 12.32 7.33 15.18
N ILE A 53 11.40 7.32 16.15
CA ILE A 53 10.83 6.08 16.68
C ILE A 53 9.62 5.69 15.86
N SER A 54 9.55 4.43 15.45
CA SER A 54 8.46 3.81 14.70
C SER A 54 7.93 2.62 15.50
N ILE A 55 6.64 2.68 15.86
CA ILE A 55 5.98 1.72 16.76
C ILE A 55 4.79 1.08 16.04
N PRO A 56 4.63 -0.26 16.07
CA PRO A 56 3.45 -0.90 15.52
C PRO A 56 2.18 -0.45 16.27
N GLU A 57 1.11 -0.05 15.57
CA GLU A 57 -0.11 0.51 16.19
C GLU A 57 -0.90 -0.48 17.07
N ASN A 58 -0.80 -1.79 16.78
CA ASN A 58 -1.68 -2.82 17.34
C ASN A 58 -0.98 -3.85 18.23
N ASN A 59 0.26 -3.61 18.66
CA ASN A 59 1.06 -4.63 19.36
C ASN A 59 1.43 -4.14 20.76
N PHE A 60 0.75 -4.64 21.80
CA PHE A 60 1.02 -4.34 23.21
C PHE A 60 1.57 -5.59 23.92
N GLY A 61 2.88 -5.62 24.16
CA GLY A 61 3.63 -6.71 24.80
C GLY A 61 5.16 -6.46 24.74
N ASP A 62 5.97 -7.44 25.17
CA ASP A 62 7.43 -7.35 25.09
C ASP A 62 7.90 -7.43 23.63
N LEU A 63 8.12 -6.27 23.00
CA LEU A 63 8.52 -6.19 21.60
C LEU A 63 10.05 -6.12 21.48
N PRO A 64 10.67 -6.91 20.58
CA PRO A 64 12.07 -6.73 20.28
C PRO A 64 12.29 -5.37 19.61
N ALA A 65 13.34 -4.69 20.02
CA ALA A 65 13.71 -3.39 19.47
C ALA A 65 14.79 -3.53 18.40
N VAL A 66 14.72 -2.69 17.37
CA VAL A 66 15.78 -2.54 16.38
C VAL A 66 16.25 -1.09 16.38
N LEU A 67 17.51 -0.87 16.74
CA LEU A 67 18.15 0.43 16.69
C LEU A 67 18.85 0.58 15.33
N LEU A 68 18.37 1.52 14.53
CA LEU A 68 18.92 1.84 13.22
C LEU A 68 19.88 3.03 13.36
N VAL A 69 21.14 2.85 12.97
CA VAL A 69 22.15 3.91 13.01
C VAL A 69 22.45 4.36 11.59
N GLY A 70 22.03 5.58 11.25
CA GLY A 70 22.33 6.20 9.96
C GLY A 70 23.84 6.39 9.74
N ASP A 71 24.20 6.90 8.56
CA ASP A 71 25.59 7.28 8.30
C ASP A 71 25.90 8.67 8.90
N CYS A 72 27.17 9.08 8.91
CA CYS A 72 27.58 10.39 9.46
C CYS A 72 27.10 11.60 8.66
N GLN A 73 26.31 11.42 7.59
CA GLN A 73 25.63 12.50 6.87
C GLN A 73 24.21 12.74 7.40
N GLY A 74 23.76 11.91 8.34
CA GLY A 74 22.43 11.97 8.95
C GLY A 74 21.43 10.99 8.33
N PRO A 75 20.22 10.84 8.91
CA PRO A 75 19.20 9.92 8.44
C PRO A 75 18.68 10.25 7.04
N LYS A 76 18.80 9.30 6.11
CA LYS A 76 18.31 9.42 4.73
C LYS A 76 16.90 8.84 4.55
N PRO A 77 16.15 9.25 3.50
CA PRO A 77 14.79 8.75 3.26
C PRO A 77 14.68 7.22 3.24
N PHE A 78 15.59 6.51 2.58
CA PHE A 78 15.55 5.04 2.50
C PHE A 78 15.75 4.36 3.87
N GLN A 79 16.49 4.99 4.79
CA GLN A 79 16.68 4.47 6.15
C GLN A 79 15.40 4.63 6.98
N LYS A 80 14.60 5.66 6.71
CA LYS A 80 13.24 5.79 7.28
C LYS A 80 12.35 4.66 6.76
N THR A 81 12.45 4.32 5.48
CA THR A 81 11.73 3.18 4.89
C THR A 81 12.13 1.86 5.57
N TRP A 82 13.41 1.64 5.88
CA TRP A 82 13.85 0.49 6.67
C TRP A 82 13.28 0.48 8.09
N ALA A 83 13.29 1.62 8.79
CA ALA A 83 12.69 1.73 10.12
C ALA A 83 11.20 1.38 10.09
N HIS A 84 10.46 1.95 9.14
CA HIS A 84 9.04 1.69 8.95
C HIS A 84 8.78 0.21 8.61
N ARG A 85 9.58 -0.37 7.70
CA ARG A 85 9.46 -1.79 7.33
C ARG A 85 9.62 -2.71 8.54
N LEU A 86 10.63 -2.47 9.38
CA LEU A 86 10.83 -3.27 10.60
C LEU A 86 9.66 -3.08 11.57
N ALA A 87 9.17 -1.86 11.72
CA ALA A 87 8.00 -1.62 12.56
C ALA A 87 6.74 -2.34 12.05
N SER A 88 6.53 -2.39 10.73
CA SER A 88 5.42 -3.14 10.12
C SER A 88 5.52 -4.67 10.33
N GLN A 89 6.69 -5.17 10.75
CA GLN A 89 6.94 -6.58 11.05
C GLN A 89 6.87 -6.90 12.54
N GLY A 90 6.45 -5.94 13.38
CA GLY A 90 6.27 -6.15 14.81
C GLY A 90 7.50 -5.83 15.66
N TYR A 91 8.52 -5.17 15.11
CA TYR A 91 9.63 -4.60 15.89
C TYR A 91 9.28 -3.19 16.39
N VAL A 92 9.84 -2.76 17.51
CA VAL A 92 9.95 -1.31 17.80
C VAL A 92 11.23 -0.83 17.15
N SER A 93 11.16 0.07 16.17
CA SER A 93 12.36 0.54 15.49
C SER A 93 12.67 1.99 15.82
N MET A 94 13.95 2.35 15.90
CA MET A 94 14.36 3.75 16.03
C MET A 94 15.56 4.07 15.16
N LEU A 95 15.35 4.99 14.21
CA LEU A 95 16.40 5.55 13.39
C LEU A 95 17.04 6.74 14.10
N ILE A 96 18.28 6.53 14.56
CA ILE A 96 19.07 7.49 15.31
C ILE A 96 19.83 8.37 14.32
N ASP A 97 19.84 9.67 14.57
CA ASP A 97 20.66 10.65 13.86
C ASP A 97 22.03 10.79 14.55
N PRO A 98 23.10 10.19 14.01
CA PRO A 98 24.43 10.30 14.61
C PRO A 98 25.08 11.68 14.37
N ALA A 99 24.53 12.50 13.47
CA ALA A 99 25.04 13.81 13.09
C ALA A 99 24.31 14.98 13.76
N ALA A 100 23.40 14.70 14.70
CA ALA A 100 22.51 15.69 15.31
C ALA A 100 23.22 16.85 16.06
N THR A 101 24.46 16.65 16.54
CA THR A 101 25.27 17.66 17.22
C THR A 101 26.72 17.63 16.72
N ALA A 102 27.49 18.70 16.96
CA ALA A 102 28.90 18.75 16.60
C ALA A 102 29.71 17.62 17.25
N ASP A 103 29.45 17.33 18.53
CA ASP A 103 30.11 16.28 19.31
C ASP A 103 29.74 14.88 18.80
N THR A 104 28.46 14.63 18.51
CA THR A 104 28.03 13.33 17.96
C THR A 104 28.55 13.14 16.53
N LEU A 105 28.61 14.19 15.71
CA LEU A 105 29.19 14.13 14.36
C LEU A 105 30.70 13.84 14.40
N GLN A 106 31.44 14.44 15.35
CA GLN A 106 32.87 14.16 15.54
C GLN A 106 33.11 12.73 16.04
N ALA A 107 32.30 12.27 16.99
CA ALA A 107 32.32 10.87 17.42
C ALA A 107 31.97 9.91 16.26
N CYS A 108 31.09 10.34 15.34
CA CYS A 108 30.70 9.57 14.16
C CYS A 108 31.84 9.38 13.18
N ARG A 109 32.51 10.48 12.85
CA ARG A 109 33.66 10.47 11.95
C ARG A 109 34.86 9.71 12.51
N SER A 110 34.97 9.59 13.83
CA SER A 110 36.04 8.82 14.51
C SER A 110 35.71 7.34 14.74
N GLY A 111 34.52 6.88 14.32
CA GLY A 111 34.10 5.48 14.48
C GLY A 111 33.76 5.10 15.92
N ASN A 112 33.53 6.09 16.79
CA ASN A 112 33.24 5.93 18.23
C ASN A 112 31.78 6.25 18.60
N THR A 113 30.96 6.73 17.67
CA THR A 113 29.50 6.77 17.88
C THR A 113 28.93 5.37 17.83
N ALA A 114 28.66 4.82 18.99
CA ALA A 114 27.60 3.83 19.14
C ALA A 114 27.15 3.73 20.61
N PRO A 115 28.03 3.57 21.61
CA PRO A 115 27.56 3.14 22.94
C PRO A 115 26.66 4.18 23.64
N ALA A 116 27.04 5.47 23.62
CA ALA A 116 26.27 6.51 24.31
C ALA A 116 24.93 6.81 23.64
N LEU A 117 24.89 6.87 22.30
CA LEU A 117 23.65 7.11 21.53
C LEU A 117 22.71 5.90 21.59
N LEU A 118 23.25 4.69 21.45
CA LEU A 118 22.46 3.46 21.59
C LEU A 118 21.93 3.30 23.03
N SER A 119 22.73 3.68 24.04
CA SER A 119 22.30 3.70 25.45
C SER A 119 21.18 4.72 25.67
N ALA A 120 21.34 5.96 25.16
CA ALA A 120 20.29 6.97 25.25
C ALA A 120 18.99 6.57 24.53
N ALA A 121 19.10 5.97 23.34
CA ALA A 121 17.97 5.43 22.59
C ALA A 121 17.26 4.32 23.37
N ARG A 122 18.02 3.36 23.90
CA ARG A 122 17.50 2.29 24.76
C ARG A 122 16.79 2.86 25.99
N THR A 123 17.44 3.72 26.75
CA THR A 123 16.85 4.36 27.95
C THR A 123 15.60 5.16 27.61
N TYR A 124 15.55 5.82 26.45
CA TYR A 124 14.34 6.50 25.99
C TYR A 124 13.22 5.49 25.74
N MET A 125 13.50 4.40 25.03
CA MET A 125 12.49 3.39 24.75
C MET A 125 12.00 2.67 26.02
N GLU A 126 12.89 2.37 26.97
CA GLU A 126 12.53 1.78 28.28
C GLU A 126 11.62 2.68 29.13
N LYS A 127 11.60 3.99 28.87
CA LYS A 127 10.72 4.96 29.56
C LYS A 127 9.34 5.09 28.92
N LEU A 128 9.12 4.54 27.73
CA LEU A 128 7.78 4.47 27.13
C LEU A 128 7.00 3.43 27.93
N ALA A 129 6.11 3.89 28.81
CA ALA A 129 5.46 3.11 29.89
C ALA A 129 4.57 1.93 29.42
N ASP A 130 4.61 1.57 28.15
CA ASP A 130 3.71 0.62 27.49
C ASP A 130 4.41 -0.69 27.05
N PHE A 131 5.75 -0.81 27.12
CA PHE A 131 6.51 -2.00 26.65
C PHE A 131 7.76 -2.32 27.49
N HIS A 132 8.11 -3.60 27.65
CA HIS A 132 9.45 -4.02 28.09
C HIS A 132 10.32 -4.42 26.89
N ILE A 133 11.56 -3.92 26.85
CA ILE A 133 12.51 -4.18 25.76
C ILE A 133 13.65 -5.04 26.31
N ASP A 134 13.50 -6.35 26.13
CA ASP A 134 14.46 -7.34 26.63
C ASP A 134 15.50 -7.74 25.57
N GLN A 135 15.23 -7.43 24.29
CA GLN A 135 16.05 -7.85 23.16
C GLN A 135 16.21 -6.73 22.16
N ILE A 136 17.45 -6.42 21.84
CA ILE A 136 17.81 -5.29 20.99
C ILE A 136 18.70 -5.79 19.87
N ALA A 137 18.31 -5.53 18.62
CA ALA A 137 19.22 -5.61 17.49
C ALA A 137 19.69 -4.23 17.05
N VAL A 138 20.86 -4.19 16.41
CA VAL A 138 21.39 -2.97 15.79
C VAL A 138 21.50 -3.19 14.29
N VAL A 139 20.99 -2.25 13.50
CA VAL A 139 21.19 -2.19 12.05
C VAL A 139 21.94 -0.90 11.73
N SER A 140 23.00 -0.99 10.94
CA SER A 140 23.83 0.19 10.68
C SER A 140 24.39 0.25 9.26
N TRP A 141 24.69 1.48 8.82
CA TRP A 141 25.22 1.76 7.48
C TRP A 141 26.62 2.40 7.55
N GLY A 142 27.48 2.09 6.58
CA GLY A 142 28.74 2.80 6.42
C GLY A 142 29.78 2.47 7.49
N TYR A 143 30.29 3.46 8.23
CA TYR A 143 31.42 3.29 9.16
C TYR A 143 31.08 2.57 10.48
N HIS A 144 29.83 2.13 10.62
CA HIS A 144 29.26 1.52 11.82
C HIS A 144 28.80 0.11 11.40
N LEU A 145 29.23 -1.05 11.89
CA LEU A 145 30.11 -1.53 12.98
C LEU A 145 30.79 -2.85 12.45
N PRO A 146 31.78 -3.47 13.14
CA PRO A 146 31.82 -3.57 14.58
C PRO A 146 33.02 -2.87 15.21
N ALA A 147 32.74 -1.77 15.89
CA ALA A 147 33.53 -1.21 16.96
C ALA A 147 33.16 -1.95 18.27
N ASP A 148 33.99 -1.78 19.29
CA ASP A 148 33.67 -2.23 20.64
C ASP A 148 32.41 -1.48 21.12
N LEU A 149 31.30 -2.21 21.30
CA LEU A 149 30.07 -1.64 21.87
C LEU A 149 30.19 -1.41 23.39
N GLY A 150 31.33 -1.77 24.00
CA GLY A 150 31.54 -1.69 25.44
C GLY A 150 30.46 -2.45 26.18
N ASP A 151 29.97 -1.87 27.27
CA ASP A 151 28.88 -2.47 28.07
C ASP A 151 27.56 -2.61 27.30
N MET A 152 27.31 -1.81 26.26
CA MET A 152 26.12 -1.99 25.42
C MET A 152 26.11 -3.34 24.72
N GLY A 153 27.28 -3.92 24.44
CA GLY A 153 27.38 -5.24 23.81
C GLY A 153 26.72 -6.36 24.61
N LYS A 154 26.58 -6.22 25.95
CA LYS A 154 25.88 -7.18 26.82
C LYS A 154 24.36 -7.14 26.64
N HIS A 155 23.84 -6.09 26.02
CA HIS A 155 22.40 -5.85 25.82
C HIS A 155 21.97 -6.01 24.36
N ILE A 156 22.90 -6.34 23.46
CA ILE A 156 22.59 -6.58 22.05
C ILE A 156 22.43 -8.08 21.79
N SER A 157 21.33 -8.44 21.14
CA SER A 157 21.01 -9.81 20.77
C SER A 157 21.47 -10.16 19.35
N ALA A 158 21.58 -9.18 18.45
CA ALA A 158 22.05 -9.37 17.08
C ALA A 158 22.51 -8.04 16.45
N ALA A 159 23.41 -8.07 15.47
CA ALA A 159 23.77 -6.88 14.70
C ALA A 159 23.85 -7.13 13.20
N VAL A 160 23.42 -6.15 12.41
CA VAL A 160 23.46 -6.16 10.94
C VAL A 160 24.17 -4.92 10.43
N ALA A 161 25.13 -5.08 9.52
CA ALA A 161 25.89 -3.98 8.96
C ALA A 161 25.84 -3.97 7.43
N PHE A 162 25.42 -2.83 6.87
CA PHE A 162 25.44 -2.55 5.44
C PHE A 162 26.77 -1.92 5.05
N TYR A 163 27.49 -2.64 4.19
CA TYR A 163 28.76 -2.25 3.59
C TYR A 163 29.80 -1.64 4.55
N PRO A 164 30.07 -2.26 5.72
CA PRO A 164 30.99 -1.71 6.70
C PRO A 164 32.45 -1.69 6.22
N ARG A 165 33.27 -0.91 6.93
CA ARG A 165 34.74 -1.04 6.88
C ARG A 165 35.21 -1.95 8.02
N CYS A 166 35.77 -3.10 7.69
CA CYS A 166 36.34 -4.01 8.69
C CYS A 166 37.86 -3.79 8.79
N ALA A 167 38.32 -3.35 9.96
CA ALA A 167 39.73 -3.06 10.19
C ALA A 167 40.51 -4.23 10.83
N ASN A 168 39.94 -4.96 11.81
CA ASN A 168 40.64 -6.02 12.56
C ASN A 168 39.69 -7.09 13.14
N ALA A 169 40.07 -8.37 13.10
CA ALA A 169 39.28 -9.50 13.59
C ALA A 169 38.92 -9.45 15.09
N HIS A 170 39.73 -8.78 15.93
CA HIS A 170 39.42 -8.62 17.36
C HIS A 170 38.12 -7.83 17.58
N ARG A 171 37.83 -6.81 16.76
CA ARG A 171 36.64 -5.98 16.94
C ARG A 171 35.34 -6.70 16.52
N LEU A 172 35.47 -7.73 15.70
CA LEU A 172 34.39 -8.60 15.24
C LEU A 172 34.01 -9.69 16.26
N ARG A 173 34.83 -9.97 17.28
CA ARG A 173 34.54 -10.97 18.33
C ARG A 173 33.59 -10.41 19.40
N GLN A 174 32.39 -10.08 18.99
CA GLN A 174 31.32 -9.64 19.89
C GLN A 174 30.57 -10.85 20.47
N PRO A 175 29.92 -10.73 21.65
CA PRO A 175 29.20 -11.83 22.28
C PRO A 175 27.84 -12.14 21.62
N PHE A 176 27.53 -11.50 20.49
CA PHE A 176 26.26 -11.64 19.76
C PHE A 176 26.50 -11.92 18.26
N PRO A 177 25.55 -12.58 17.59
CA PRO A 177 25.62 -12.90 16.17
C PRO A 177 25.61 -11.65 15.29
N GLN A 178 26.29 -11.72 14.15
CA GLN A 178 26.45 -10.62 13.20
C GLN A 178 26.15 -11.03 11.74
N LEU A 179 25.45 -10.18 11.00
CA LEU A 179 25.25 -10.28 9.56
C LEU A 179 25.84 -9.06 8.85
N ILE A 180 26.72 -9.29 7.88
CA ILE A 180 27.41 -8.23 7.14
C ILE A 180 27.05 -8.34 5.67
N PHE A 181 26.42 -7.30 5.12
CA PHE A 181 26.23 -7.17 3.68
C PHE A 181 27.39 -6.43 3.06
N LYS A 182 27.98 -6.98 2.00
CA LYS A 182 29.14 -6.39 1.36
C LYS A 182 29.09 -6.30 -0.15
N THR A 183 29.84 -5.34 -0.68
CA THR A 183 29.97 -4.97 -2.09
C THR A 183 31.15 -5.70 -2.72
N GLY A 184 31.09 -6.02 -4.01
CA GLY A 184 32.12 -6.75 -4.76
C GLY A 184 33.43 -6.01 -5.04
N GLN A 185 33.56 -4.73 -4.67
CA GLN A 185 34.78 -3.96 -4.89
C GLN A 185 35.95 -4.49 -4.03
N ALA A 186 37.09 -4.71 -4.68
CA ALA A 186 38.27 -5.40 -4.14
C ALA A 186 38.90 -4.77 -2.88
N GLU A 187 38.61 -3.49 -2.59
CA GLU A 187 39.18 -2.77 -1.43
C GLU A 187 38.63 -3.21 -0.06
N LEU A 188 37.74 -4.21 0.00
CA LEU A 188 36.99 -4.56 1.22
C LEU A 188 37.01 -6.05 1.61
N ASN A 189 37.95 -6.84 1.06
CA ASN A 189 38.19 -8.25 1.45
C ASN A 189 38.52 -8.45 2.94
N GLY A 190 38.87 -7.38 3.67
CA GLY A 190 39.16 -7.43 5.10
C GLY A 190 38.00 -7.98 5.96
N CYS A 191 36.74 -7.78 5.56
CA CYS A 191 35.59 -8.29 6.32
C CYS A 191 35.48 -9.81 6.27
N ILE A 192 35.67 -10.42 5.10
CA ILE A 192 35.60 -11.88 4.93
C ILE A 192 36.71 -12.55 5.74
N THR A 193 37.95 -12.08 5.56
CA THR A 193 39.11 -12.62 6.30
C THR A 193 38.95 -12.44 7.81
N ALA A 194 38.52 -11.27 8.26
CA ALA A 194 38.37 -10.99 9.69
C ALA A 194 37.18 -11.74 10.32
N ALA A 195 36.08 -11.93 9.59
CA ALA A 195 34.96 -12.76 10.01
C ALA A 195 35.34 -14.24 10.10
N SER A 196 36.03 -14.78 9.09
CA SER A 196 36.55 -16.15 9.11
C SER A 196 37.48 -16.38 10.30
N MET A 197 38.40 -15.45 10.57
CA MET A 197 39.26 -15.52 11.75
C MET A 197 38.47 -15.45 13.05
N ALA A 198 37.48 -14.56 13.17
CA ALA A 198 36.66 -14.44 14.38
C ALA A 198 35.80 -15.68 14.63
N ASN A 199 35.24 -16.29 13.58
CA ASN A 199 34.44 -17.51 13.66
C ASN A 199 35.28 -18.71 14.15
N VAL A 200 36.57 -18.80 13.77
CA VAL A 200 37.50 -19.79 14.34
C VAL A 200 37.63 -19.67 15.86
N PHE A 201 37.46 -18.47 16.41
CA PHE A 201 37.46 -18.20 17.84
C PHE A 201 36.05 -18.19 18.47
N GLY A 202 35.05 -18.78 17.80
CA GLY A 202 33.71 -19.01 18.34
C GLY A 202 32.72 -17.86 18.17
N ALA A 203 33.03 -16.84 17.36
CA ALA A 203 32.03 -15.85 16.96
C ALA A 203 31.04 -16.43 15.93
N GLU A 204 29.85 -15.86 15.84
CA GLU A 204 28.84 -16.18 14.81
C GLU A 204 28.71 -14.98 13.86
N ILE A 205 29.42 -15.01 12.74
CA ILE A 205 29.46 -13.91 11.76
C ILE A 205 29.19 -14.44 10.36
N HIS A 206 28.15 -13.92 9.74
CA HIS A 206 27.77 -14.20 8.37
C HIS A 206 28.11 -13.02 7.47
N VAL A 207 28.84 -13.26 6.38
CA VAL A 207 29.19 -12.22 5.40
C VAL A 207 28.56 -12.57 4.05
N ARG A 208 27.71 -11.68 3.53
CA ARG A 208 27.09 -11.80 2.22
C ARG A 208 27.68 -10.77 1.27
N THR A 209 28.43 -11.23 0.27
CA THR A 209 29.01 -10.37 -0.78
C THR A 209 28.11 -10.31 -2.01
N TYR A 210 28.00 -9.10 -2.57
CA TYR A 210 27.29 -8.78 -3.80
C TYR A 210 28.26 -8.24 -4.85
N ASP A 211 28.72 -9.10 -5.74
CA ASP A 211 29.82 -8.81 -6.67
C ASP A 211 29.55 -7.61 -7.58
N GLN A 212 28.29 -7.37 -7.93
CA GLN A 212 27.84 -6.29 -8.83
C GLN A 212 27.28 -5.07 -8.07
N ALA A 213 27.32 -5.05 -6.74
CA ALA A 213 26.79 -3.96 -5.93
C ALA A 213 27.90 -3.02 -5.46
N ARG A 214 27.58 -1.72 -5.36
CA ARG A 214 28.47 -0.69 -4.81
C ARG A 214 27.96 -0.17 -3.47
N LEU A 215 28.65 0.80 -2.87
CA LEU A 215 28.19 1.45 -1.64
C LEU A 215 26.79 2.02 -1.86
N GLY A 216 25.92 2.01 -0.84
CA GLY A 216 24.54 2.50 -1.02
C GLY A 216 23.67 1.63 -1.93
N PHE A 217 24.00 0.35 -2.10
CA PHE A 217 23.19 -0.56 -2.94
C PHE A 217 21.73 -0.68 -2.51
N ASP A 218 21.42 -0.30 -1.29
CA ASP A 218 20.11 -0.37 -0.68
C ASP A 218 19.38 0.99 -0.63
N ASP A 219 19.98 2.05 -1.16
CA ASP A 219 19.40 3.39 -1.27
C ASP A 219 18.88 3.62 -2.70
N PRO A 220 17.56 3.65 -2.94
CA PRO A 220 16.98 3.92 -4.26
C PRO A 220 17.34 5.30 -4.84
N ASN A 221 17.81 6.22 -3.99
CA ASN A 221 18.24 7.57 -4.38
C ASN A 221 19.77 7.70 -4.43
N ALA A 222 20.54 6.61 -4.31
CA ALA A 222 21.98 6.65 -4.53
C ALA A 222 22.26 7.12 -5.96
N ASP A 223 22.82 8.33 -6.06
CA ASP A 223 22.98 9.08 -7.30
C ASP A 223 23.96 8.40 -8.26
N PHE A 224 23.60 8.39 -9.53
CA PHE A 224 24.44 7.89 -10.61
C PHE A 224 25.19 9.05 -11.25
N GLY A 225 26.32 9.41 -10.66
CA GLY A 225 27.39 10.08 -11.37
C GLY A 225 27.82 11.46 -10.84
N LYS A 226 29.03 11.50 -10.29
CA LYS A 226 30.07 12.40 -10.82
C LYS A 226 31.31 11.57 -11.10
N ALA A 227 31.65 11.42 -12.38
CA ALA A 227 32.92 10.84 -12.80
C ALA A 227 34.07 11.60 -12.12
N GLY A 228 34.89 10.90 -11.33
CA GLY A 228 36.11 11.43 -10.71
C GLY A 228 36.16 11.44 -9.17
N ALA A 229 35.12 11.00 -8.45
CA ALA A 229 35.20 10.79 -7.00
C ALA A 229 35.45 9.30 -6.66
N PRO A 230 36.40 8.97 -5.76
CA PRO A 230 36.90 7.60 -5.60
C PRO A 230 35.96 6.60 -4.89
N THR A 231 34.68 6.91 -4.68
CA THR A 231 33.70 5.96 -4.10
C THR A 231 32.30 6.17 -4.69
N GLU A 232 32.02 5.55 -5.84
CA GLU A 232 30.71 5.61 -6.51
C GLU A 232 29.68 4.78 -5.73
N ALA A 233 28.79 5.44 -4.98
CA ALA A 233 27.59 4.79 -4.45
C ALA A 233 26.60 4.52 -5.60
N ALA A 234 25.87 3.40 -5.57
CA ALA A 234 24.95 3.02 -6.64
C ALA A 234 23.90 2.04 -6.14
N TYR A 235 22.63 2.31 -6.41
CA TYR A 235 21.53 1.42 -6.09
C TYR A 235 21.65 0.10 -6.86
N ASN A 236 21.52 -1.04 -6.17
CA ASN A 236 21.46 -2.36 -6.81
C ASN A 236 20.27 -3.14 -6.26
N ILE A 237 19.26 -3.28 -7.12
CA ILE A 237 17.96 -3.80 -6.72
C ILE A 237 17.98 -5.27 -6.30
N SER A 238 18.79 -6.10 -6.95
CA SER A 238 18.94 -7.51 -6.60
C SER A 238 19.65 -7.68 -5.26
N ALA A 239 20.68 -6.86 -5.00
CA ALA A 239 21.36 -6.84 -3.71
C ALA A 239 20.44 -6.32 -2.59
N HIS A 240 19.65 -5.28 -2.87
CA HIS A 240 18.68 -4.73 -1.92
C HIS A 240 17.61 -5.76 -1.53
N GLN A 241 17.01 -6.46 -2.51
CA GLN A 241 15.98 -7.48 -2.25
C GLN A 241 16.53 -8.69 -1.47
N ASP A 242 17.73 -9.18 -1.82
CA ASP A 242 18.38 -10.27 -1.07
C ASP A 242 18.75 -9.81 0.36
N ALA A 243 19.19 -8.55 0.52
CA ALA A 243 19.49 -7.99 1.83
C ALA A 243 18.24 -7.88 2.72
N ILE A 244 17.09 -7.49 2.16
CA ILE A 244 15.79 -7.52 2.85
C ILE A 244 15.52 -8.92 3.40
N ILE A 245 15.52 -9.93 2.54
CA ILE A 245 15.18 -11.31 2.93
C ILE A 245 16.12 -11.82 4.03
N ARG A 246 17.41 -11.57 3.88
CA ARG A 246 18.44 -12.04 4.82
C ARG A 246 18.39 -11.32 6.15
N LEU A 247 18.20 -10.00 6.13
CA LEU A 247 18.06 -9.21 7.35
C LEU A 247 16.85 -9.68 8.15
N GLU A 248 15.69 -9.81 7.50
CA GLU A 248 14.46 -10.27 8.15
C GLU A 248 14.61 -11.69 8.71
N THR A 249 15.24 -12.58 7.96
CA THR A 249 15.49 -13.97 8.40
C THR A 249 16.41 -14.00 9.62
N PHE A 250 17.49 -13.21 9.58
CA PHE A 250 18.50 -13.14 10.64
C PHE A 250 17.95 -12.51 11.93
N LEU A 251 17.17 -11.43 11.83
CA LEU A 251 16.56 -10.82 13.00
C LEU A 251 15.54 -11.77 13.65
N ASN A 252 14.74 -12.49 12.85
CA ASN A 252 13.79 -13.48 13.35
C ASN A 252 14.46 -14.68 14.05
N SER A 253 15.69 -15.06 13.68
CA SER A 253 16.40 -16.18 14.32
C SER A 253 17.10 -15.81 15.63
N HIS A 254 17.45 -14.54 15.83
CA HIS A 254 18.29 -14.11 16.96
C HIS A 254 17.59 -13.21 17.97
N LEU A 255 16.51 -12.55 17.56
CA LEU A 255 15.57 -11.97 18.49
C LEU A 255 14.53 -13.07 18.75
N ARG A 256 14.47 -13.62 19.98
CA ARG A 256 13.28 -14.33 20.45
C ARG A 256 12.15 -13.32 20.46
N VAL A 257 11.52 -13.15 19.31
CA VAL A 257 10.20 -12.58 19.31
C VAL A 257 9.37 -13.61 20.09
N THR A 258 8.85 -13.22 21.24
CA THR A 258 7.75 -13.94 21.89
C THR A 258 6.48 -13.74 21.04
N LEU A 259 6.58 -13.94 19.72
CA LEU A 259 5.44 -14.11 18.81
C LEU A 259 4.57 -15.29 19.25
N ALA A 260 5.05 -16.15 20.15
CA ALA A 260 4.32 -17.28 20.69
C ALA A 260 3.31 -16.95 21.81
N GLN A 261 3.20 -15.70 22.28
CA GLN A 261 2.17 -15.29 23.25
C GLN A 261 1.34 -14.07 22.83
N ALA A 262 1.71 -13.37 21.75
CA ALA A 262 0.80 -12.51 20.97
C ALA A 262 0.14 -13.25 19.80
N TYR A 263 0.54 -14.51 19.54
CA TYR A 263 -0.18 -15.46 18.70
C TYR A 263 -0.15 -16.85 19.36
N PRO A 264 -1.29 -17.52 19.62
CA PRO A 264 -1.26 -18.95 19.91
C PRO A 264 -0.76 -19.69 18.67
N SER A 265 0.40 -20.32 18.83
CA SER A 265 1.26 -20.95 17.83
C SER A 265 0.60 -21.99 16.91
N LYS A 266 1.15 -22.17 15.69
CA LYS A 266 1.49 -23.50 15.16
C LYS A 266 2.89 -23.54 14.54
N ALA A 267 3.80 -24.13 15.31
CA ALA A 267 4.98 -24.92 14.93
C ALA A 267 5.79 -24.48 13.70
N PHE A 268 6.88 -23.74 13.95
CA PHE A 268 8.16 -24.06 13.30
C PHE A 268 8.60 -25.44 13.78
N SER A 269 8.97 -26.34 12.88
CA SER A 269 9.75 -27.52 13.25
C SER A 269 10.45 -28.12 12.03
N PRO A 270 11.68 -28.64 12.17
CA PRO A 270 12.82 -28.16 12.94
C PRO A 270 13.93 -27.63 12.00
N LEU A 271 14.77 -26.74 12.52
CA LEU A 271 16.04 -26.27 11.94
C LEU A 271 15.97 -25.69 10.51
N PRO A 272 16.25 -24.39 10.28
CA PRO A 272 16.67 -23.97 8.95
C PRO A 272 17.88 -24.84 8.53
N PRO A 273 18.04 -25.20 7.24
CA PRO A 273 19.30 -25.76 6.80
C PRO A 273 20.39 -24.80 7.30
N LYS A 274 21.45 -25.34 7.91
CA LYS A 274 22.65 -24.55 8.24
C LYS A 274 22.92 -23.65 7.05
N LEU A 275 23.21 -22.37 7.30
CA LEU A 275 23.78 -21.46 6.31
C LEU A 275 25.04 -22.15 5.78
N ASP A 276 24.87 -22.91 4.70
CA ASP A 276 25.95 -23.57 3.99
C ASP A 276 26.43 -22.55 2.97
N ASP A 277 27.56 -21.92 3.29
CA ASP A 277 28.20 -20.91 2.45
C ASP A 277 28.60 -21.47 1.07
N ASN A 278 28.54 -22.79 0.88
CA ASN A 278 28.87 -23.49 -0.37
C ASN A 278 27.69 -24.22 -1.03
N ALA A 279 26.50 -24.25 -0.42
CA ALA A 279 25.32 -24.70 -1.12
C ALA A 279 24.82 -23.55 -2.00
N THR A 280 25.35 -23.46 -3.23
CA THR A 280 24.56 -22.87 -4.32
C THR A 280 23.22 -23.60 -4.30
N PRO A 281 22.11 -22.93 -3.92
CA PRO A 281 20.84 -23.51 -4.29
C PRO A 281 20.91 -23.55 -5.81
N HIS A 282 20.62 -24.70 -6.41
CA HIS A 282 20.10 -24.67 -7.77
C HIS A 282 18.75 -23.95 -7.69
N ILE A 283 18.80 -22.61 -7.54
CA ILE A 283 17.87 -21.70 -8.15
C ILE A 283 18.03 -22.03 -9.62
N THR A 284 17.21 -22.96 -10.10
CA THR A 284 16.88 -22.97 -11.51
C THR A 284 16.57 -21.52 -11.85
N THR A 285 17.20 -21.04 -12.89
CA THR A 285 17.20 -19.66 -13.41
C THR A 285 15.82 -19.14 -13.82
N GLY A 286 14.73 -19.71 -13.26
CA GLY A 286 13.36 -19.28 -13.46
C GLY A 286 13.03 -18.08 -12.56
N TYR A 287 12.83 -16.94 -13.19
CA TYR A 287 12.15 -15.80 -12.59
C TYR A 287 10.73 -16.21 -12.14
N GLY A 288 10.19 -15.54 -11.13
CA GLY A 288 8.78 -15.65 -10.72
C GLY A 288 7.84 -15.23 -11.85
N THR A 289 6.54 -15.52 -11.69
CA THR A 289 5.56 -15.24 -12.74
C THR A 289 4.87 -13.90 -12.49
N TRP A 290 4.91 -13.00 -13.47
CA TRP A 290 4.11 -11.78 -13.44
C TRP A 290 2.62 -12.08 -13.48
N THR A 291 1.86 -11.43 -12.60
CA THR A 291 0.41 -11.55 -12.59
C THR A 291 -0.21 -10.83 -13.79
N HIS A 292 0.31 -9.63 -14.09
CA HIS A 292 0.05 -8.89 -15.31
C HIS A 292 1.37 -8.75 -16.06
N ASP A 293 1.42 -9.21 -17.32
CA ASP A 293 2.58 -9.04 -18.18
C ASP A 293 2.41 -7.77 -19.03
N PRO A 294 3.14 -6.67 -18.75
CA PRO A 294 3.04 -5.43 -19.54
C PRO A 294 3.37 -5.62 -21.02
N THR A 295 4.05 -6.71 -21.37
CA THR A 295 4.43 -7.02 -22.75
C THR A 295 3.28 -7.61 -23.55
N GLN A 296 2.21 -8.05 -22.85
CA GLN A 296 0.96 -8.55 -23.38
C GLN A 296 -0.21 -7.69 -22.88
N PRO A 297 -0.31 -6.43 -23.33
CA PRO A 297 -1.35 -5.52 -22.84
C PRO A 297 -2.77 -6.04 -23.10
N GLY A 298 -2.96 -6.90 -24.11
CA GLY A 298 -4.27 -7.37 -24.54
C GLY A 298 -5.01 -6.34 -25.41
N PRO A 299 -6.27 -6.61 -25.80
CA PRO A 299 -7.01 -5.73 -26.70
C PRO A 299 -7.35 -4.37 -26.07
N ASN A 300 -7.41 -3.32 -26.90
CA ASN A 300 -7.80 -1.95 -26.51
C ASN A 300 -9.26 -1.87 -26.05
N HIS A 301 -10.15 -2.64 -26.69
CA HIS A 301 -11.53 -2.79 -26.21
C HIS A 301 -11.60 -3.90 -25.14
N PRO A 302 -12.58 -3.84 -24.22
CA PRO A 302 -12.80 -4.91 -23.26
C PRO A 302 -13.17 -6.23 -23.96
N PRO A 303 -12.52 -7.36 -23.63
CA PRO A 303 -12.85 -8.65 -24.22
C PRO A 303 -14.23 -9.16 -23.78
N THR A 304 -14.70 -8.72 -22.61
CA THR A 304 -16.03 -9.03 -22.07
C THR A 304 -16.44 -7.93 -21.08
N GLY A 305 -17.75 -7.73 -20.89
CA GLY A 305 -18.29 -6.71 -20.00
C GLY A 305 -17.85 -5.28 -20.30
N ARG A 306 -17.90 -4.42 -19.28
CA ARG A 306 -17.64 -2.98 -19.36
C ARG A 306 -17.00 -2.48 -18.07
N SER A 307 -16.27 -1.38 -18.17
CA SER A 307 -15.68 -0.72 -17.01
C SER A 307 -16.76 -0.14 -16.08
N VAL A 308 -16.47 0.01 -14.78
CA VAL A 308 -17.40 0.68 -13.85
C VAL A 308 -17.72 2.13 -14.26
N PHE A 309 -16.81 2.83 -14.94
CA PHE A 309 -17.07 4.15 -15.52
C PHE A 309 -18.19 4.12 -16.55
N ASP A 310 -18.17 3.15 -17.48
CA ASP A 310 -19.24 2.99 -18.47
C ASP A 310 -20.60 2.74 -17.80
N ARG A 311 -20.59 2.00 -16.69
CA ARG A 311 -21.80 1.65 -15.94
C ARG A 311 -22.38 2.86 -15.23
N VAL A 312 -21.53 3.63 -14.53
CA VAL A 312 -21.94 4.82 -13.79
C VAL A 312 -22.57 5.85 -14.72
N PHE A 313 -21.93 6.14 -15.85
CA PHE A 313 -22.37 7.20 -16.76
C PHE A 313 -23.22 6.67 -17.92
N SER A 314 -24.05 5.66 -17.69
CA SER A 314 -24.97 5.13 -18.69
C SER A 314 -26.42 5.50 -18.40
N LYS A 315 -27.17 5.80 -19.47
CA LYS A 315 -28.63 5.97 -19.41
C LYS A 315 -29.33 5.16 -20.50
N PRO A 316 -30.54 4.65 -20.22
CA PRO A 316 -31.37 4.03 -21.25
C PRO A 316 -31.86 5.07 -22.27
N THR A 317 -31.94 4.68 -23.53
CA THR A 317 -32.51 5.44 -24.65
C THR A 317 -33.41 4.54 -25.51
N ALA A 318 -34.18 5.13 -26.44
CA ALA A 318 -34.99 4.34 -27.38
C ALA A 318 -34.15 3.41 -28.28
N ALA A 319 -32.87 3.74 -28.50
CA ALA A 319 -31.93 2.96 -29.32
C ALA A 319 -31.04 2.01 -28.52
N GLY A 320 -31.25 1.89 -27.20
CA GLY A 320 -30.42 1.06 -26.31
C GLY A 320 -29.91 1.88 -25.12
N PHE A 321 -28.59 2.07 -25.03
CA PHE A 321 -27.94 2.82 -23.97
C PHE A 321 -26.97 3.84 -24.56
N ASP A 322 -26.94 5.03 -23.95
CA ASP A 322 -26.00 6.09 -24.32
C ASP A 322 -25.33 6.65 -23.06
N TYR A 323 -24.24 7.39 -23.24
CA TYR A 323 -23.53 8.02 -22.15
C TYR A 323 -24.30 9.23 -21.60
N ASP A 324 -24.25 9.41 -20.29
CA ASP A 324 -24.81 10.55 -19.55
C ASP A 324 -23.74 11.19 -18.65
N LEU A 325 -22.58 11.49 -19.25
CA LEU A 325 -21.49 12.16 -18.56
C LEU A 325 -21.82 13.66 -18.41
N PRO A 326 -21.82 14.22 -17.19
CA PRO A 326 -21.94 15.66 -16.98
C PRO A 326 -20.83 16.44 -17.70
N ASP A 327 -21.09 17.69 -18.08
CA ASP A 327 -20.15 18.53 -18.85
C ASP A 327 -19.15 19.32 -17.99
N SER A 328 -19.20 19.19 -16.66
CA SER A 328 -18.26 19.80 -15.72
C SER A 328 -17.68 18.77 -14.74
N TYR A 329 -16.43 19.02 -14.32
CA TYR A 329 -15.73 18.14 -13.38
C TYR A 329 -16.47 18.02 -12.04
N GLU A 330 -16.97 19.13 -11.49
CA GLU A 330 -17.72 19.15 -10.24
C GLU A 330 -18.99 18.32 -10.33
N ALA A 331 -19.69 18.38 -11.46
CA ALA A 331 -20.89 17.58 -11.67
C ALA A 331 -20.58 16.09 -11.81
N VAL A 332 -19.43 15.72 -12.42
CA VAL A 332 -18.92 14.33 -12.45
C VAL A 332 -18.66 13.85 -11.02
N ILE A 333 -17.94 14.61 -10.20
CA ILE A 333 -17.64 14.26 -8.80
C ILE A 333 -18.93 14.19 -7.95
N ALA A 334 -19.86 15.12 -8.15
CA ALA A 334 -21.16 15.12 -7.49
C ALA A 334 -22.04 13.94 -7.92
N HIS A 335 -21.89 13.44 -9.15
CA HIS A 335 -22.56 12.23 -9.62
C HIS A 335 -21.96 10.98 -8.94
N LEU A 336 -20.63 10.85 -8.94
CA LEU A 336 -19.92 9.74 -8.30
C LEU A 336 -20.19 9.65 -6.80
N SER A 337 -20.24 10.80 -6.12
CA SER A 337 -20.50 10.89 -4.68
C SER A 337 -21.88 10.36 -4.27
N ARG A 338 -22.81 10.14 -5.21
CA ARG A 338 -24.12 9.51 -4.92
C ARG A 338 -24.01 8.00 -4.68
N PHE A 339 -22.92 7.38 -5.14
CA PHE A 339 -22.71 5.94 -5.04
C PHE A 339 -21.90 5.52 -3.81
N VAL A 340 -21.27 6.46 -3.11
CA VAL A 340 -20.31 6.17 -2.06
C VAL A 340 -20.62 6.96 -0.80
N ALA A 341 -20.42 6.32 0.36
CA ALA A 341 -20.52 6.95 1.66
C ALA A 341 -19.15 7.52 2.07
N ASN A 342 -19.16 8.61 2.84
CA ASN A 342 -17.95 9.13 3.50
C ASN A 342 -17.22 8.01 4.24
N ASP A 343 -15.89 8.13 4.34
CA ASP A 343 -15.12 7.18 5.13
C ASP A 343 -15.39 7.34 6.64
N ARG A 344 -14.90 6.40 7.46
CA ARG A 344 -15.12 6.40 8.92
C ARG A 344 -14.55 7.65 9.61
N ARG A 345 -13.56 8.32 9.00
CA ARG A 345 -12.94 9.56 9.49
C ARG A 345 -13.76 10.80 9.13
N GLY A 346 -14.82 10.64 8.31
CA GLY A 346 -15.67 11.72 7.84
C GLY A 346 -15.11 12.45 6.61
N LEU A 347 -14.01 11.98 6.03
CA LEU A 347 -13.48 12.53 4.79
C LEU A 347 -14.41 12.17 3.62
N LYS A 348 -14.42 13.03 2.60
CA LYS A 348 -15.16 12.76 1.36
C LYS A 348 -14.63 11.47 0.70
N PRO A 349 -15.52 10.66 0.08
CA PRO A 349 -15.17 9.35 -0.46
C PRO A 349 -14.55 9.39 -1.87
N VAL A 350 -14.54 10.57 -2.49
CA VAL A 350 -13.79 10.83 -3.72
C VAL A 350 -12.60 11.71 -3.34
N LYS A 351 -11.45 11.08 -3.15
CA LYS A 351 -10.18 11.72 -2.79
C LYS A 351 -9.65 12.46 -4.01
N GLN A 352 -9.26 13.73 -3.83
CA GLN A 352 -8.87 14.61 -4.94
C GLN A 352 -7.61 15.38 -4.58
N VAL A 353 -6.63 15.36 -5.46
CA VAL A 353 -5.37 16.12 -5.33
C VAL A 353 -5.13 16.97 -6.58
N LEU A 354 -4.47 18.11 -6.37
CA LEU A 354 -4.03 19.05 -7.41
C LEU A 354 -2.56 18.80 -7.73
N ILE A 355 -2.25 18.63 -9.01
CA ILE A 355 -0.91 18.35 -9.52
C ILE A 355 -0.55 19.40 -10.60
N PRO A 356 0.11 20.52 -10.23
CA PRO A 356 0.47 21.58 -11.18
C PRO A 356 1.44 21.10 -12.24
N ARG A 357 2.51 20.41 -11.83
CA ARG A 357 3.59 19.93 -12.71
C ARG A 357 3.68 18.40 -12.62
N GLY A 358 2.77 17.71 -13.30
CA GLY A 358 2.66 16.25 -13.24
C GLY A 358 3.53 15.51 -14.29
N ARG A 359 3.40 14.18 -14.31
CA ARG A 359 4.11 13.27 -15.24
C ARG A 359 3.21 12.60 -16.28
N SER A 360 1.93 13.03 -16.37
CA SER A 360 0.95 12.42 -17.27
C SER A 360 1.20 12.75 -18.75
N LEU A 361 0.37 12.18 -19.64
CA LEU A 361 0.36 12.56 -21.05
C LEU A 361 -0.02 14.05 -21.21
N GLN A 362 -0.78 14.62 -20.28
CA GLN A 362 -1.19 16.03 -20.31
C GLN A 362 -0.25 16.97 -19.54
N ARG A 363 0.96 16.53 -19.16
CA ARG A 363 1.90 17.29 -18.31
C ARG A 363 2.26 18.68 -18.85
N GLU A 364 2.18 18.84 -20.16
CA GLU A 364 2.60 20.06 -20.87
C GLU A 364 1.42 20.98 -21.21
N ALA A 365 0.18 20.50 -21.04
CA ALA A 365 -1.01 21.19 -21.53
C ALA A 365 -1.27 22.54 -20.85
N ALA A 366 -0.78 22.73 -19.61
CA ALA A 366 -0.94 23.97 -18.87
C ALA A 366 0.24 24.94 -19.04
N LYS A 367 1.19 24.68 -19.95
CA LYS A 367 2.34 25.58 -20.15
C LYS A 367 1.90 26.99 -20.53
N PRO A 368 2.54 28.05 -19.99
CA PRO A 368 3.44 28.07 -18.82
C PRO A 368 2.70 28.16 -17.47
N ASN A 369 1.37 28.26 -17.49
CA ASN A 369 0.48 28.55 -16.36
C ASN A 369 0.08 27.33 -15.51
N TYR A 370 1.05 26.47 -15.16
CA TYR A 370 0.80 25.21 -14.42
C TYR A 370 -0.01 25.36 -13.13
N TYR A 371 0.23 26.43 -12.37
CA TYR A 371 -0.45 26.68 -11.10
C TYR A 371 -1.83 27.35 -11.26
N HIS A 372 -2.16 27.88 -12.44
CA HIS A 372 -3.52 28.34 -12.76
C HIS A 372 -4.42 27.18 -13.21
N HIS A 373 -3.84 26.20 -13.91
CA HIS A 373 -4.56 25.04 -14.43
C HIS A 373 -3.89 23.72 -14.01
N PRO A 374 -3.81 23.43 -12.70
CA PRO A 374 -3.26 22.17 -12.21
C PRO A 374 -4.13 20.99 -12.65
N ARG A 375 -3.50 19.87 -12.98
CA ARG A 375 -4.23 18.62 -13.22
C ARG A 375 -4.86 18.15 -11.91
N ILE A 376 -6.10 17.66 -11.97
CA ILE A 376 -6.78 17.09 -10.82
C ILE A 376 -6.77 15.57 -10.95
N VAL A 377 -6.28 14.88 -9.93
CA VAL A 377 -6.41 13.41 -9.84
C VAL A 377 -7.45 13.07 -8.80
N ALA A 378 -8.35 12.14 -9.13
CA ALA A 378 -9.32 11.61 -8.19
C ALA A 378 -9.26 10.08 -8.08
N ALA A 379 -9.43 9.56 -6.87
CA ALA A 379 -9.62 8.14 -6.59
C ALA A 379 -10.85 7.95 -5.71
N ILE A 380 -11.54 6.82 -5.90
CA ILE A 380 -12.70 6.46 -5.09
C ILE A 380 -12.29 5.35 -4.11
N ASP A 381 -12.23 5.67 -2.82
CA ASP A 381 -11.84 4.75 -1.74
C ASP A 381 -12.99 4.46 -0.75
N GLY A 382 -14.09 5.21 -0.84
CA GLY A 382 -15.25 5.08 0.03
C GLY A 382 -16.12 3.86 -0.25
N GLU A 383 -16.74 3.32 0.81
CA GLU A 383 -17.68 2.19 0.72
C GLU A 383 -18.95 2.58 -0.05
N PRO A 384 -19.65 1.58 -0.64
CA PRO A 384 -20.96 1.78 -1.26
C PRO A 384 -21.97 2.48 -0.33
N ALA A 385 -22.70 3.48 -0.81
CA ALA A 385 -23.70 4.21 -0.03
C ALA A 385 -24.83 3.30 0.52
N PRO A 386 -25.40 3.52 1.72
CA PRO A 386 -26.41 2.59 2.27
C PRO A 386 -27.75 2.55 1.52
N ARG A 387 -28.06 3.58 0.73
CA ARG A 387 -29.34 3.72 0.02
C ARG A 387 -29.10 4.02 -1.45
N TRP A 388 -29.88 3.35 -2.30
CA TRP A 388 -29.66 3.33 -3.74
C TRP A 388 -30.95 3.68 -4.47
N HIS A 389 -30.86 4.59 -5.44
CA HIS A 389 -31.96 4.92 -6.35
C HIS A 389 -31.80 4.21 -7.71
N VAL A 390 -30.64 3.57 -7.94
CA VAL A 390 -30.25 2.79 -9.11
C VAL A 390 -29.52 1.53 -8.62
N PRO A 391 -29.37 0.46 -9.43
CA PRO A 391 -28.56 -0.70 -9.04
C PRO A 391 -27.18 -0.24 -8.54
N PRO A 392 -26.73 -0.66 -7.35
CA PRO A 392 -25.48 -0.18 -6.80
C PRO A 392 -24.29 -0.69 -7.61
N ILE A 393 -23.25 0.14 -7.64
CA ILE A 393 -21.98 -0.12 -8.31
C ILE A 393 -20.88 -0.02 -7.24
N PHE A 394 -20.04 -1.04 -7.14
CA PHE A 394 -18.92 -1.05 -6.20
C PHE A 394 -17.75 -0.25 -6.81
N LEU A 395 -17.54 0.99 -6.37
CA LEU A 395 -16.53 1.90 -6.95
C LEU A 395 -15.19 1.92 -6.19
N LYS A 396 -15.19 1.49 -4.93
CA LYS A 396 -14.00 1.48 -4.06
C LYS A 396 -12.83 0.76 -4.73
N ASN A 397 -11.72 1.48 -4.90
CA ASN A 397 -10.46 1.06 -5.50
C ASN A 397 -10.56 0.63 -6.97
N ARG A 398 -11.64 1.04 -7.66
CA ARG A 398 -11.97 0.58 -9.03
C ARG A 398 -12.06 1.69 -10.04
N LEU A 399 -12.08 2.96 -9.64
CA LEU A 399 -12.20 4.08 -10.56
C LEU A 399 -11.27 5.22 -10.15
N PHE A 400 -10.49 5.68 -11.13
CA PHE A 400 -9.51 6.75 -11.00
C PHE A 400 -9.67 7.70 -12.18
N LEU A 401 -9.58 9.00 -11.91
CA LEU A 401 -9.76 10.06 -12.90
C LEU A 401 -8.57 11.02 -12.90
N GLY A 402 -8.21 11.53 -14.07
CA GLY A 402 -7.25 12.62 -14.25
C GLY A 402 -7.85 13.70 -15.14
N TYR A 403 -8.17 14.87 -14.58
CA TYR A 403 -8.75 15.99 -15.33
C TYR A 403 -7.69 17.06 -15.61
N GLN A 404 -7.56 17.47 -16.87
CA GLN A 404 -6.78 18.65 -17.25
C GLN A 404 -7.65 19.62 -18.06
N GLU A 405 -7.87 20.80 -17.50
CA GLU A 405 -8.75 21.85 -17.99
C GLU A 405 -8.31 22.38 -19.36
N THR A 406 -7.04 22.75 -19.51
CA THR A 406 -6.55 23.36 -20.76
C THR A 406 -6.57 22.39 -21.93
N ALA A 407 -6.32 21.11 -21.66
CA ALA A 407 -6.45 20.03 -22.63
C ALA A 407 -7.91 19.66 -22.94
N ARG A 408 -8.87 20.03 -22.08
CA ARG A 408 -10.27 19.59 -22.14
C ARG A 408 -10.38 18.07 -22.17
N VAL A 409 -9.59 17.41 -21.33
CA VAL A 409 -9.45 15.95 -21.29
C VAL A 409 -9.71 15.41 -19.88
N LEU A 410 -10.49 14.33 -19.82
CA LEU A 410 -10.60 13.46 -18.64
C LEU A 410 -9.98 12.10 -18.96
N GLU A 411 -8.87 11.77 -18.33
CA GLU A 411 -8.23 10.46 -18.35
C GLU A 411 -8.93 9.55 -17.32
N VAL A 412 -9.25 8.31 -17.70
CA VAL A 412 -10.03 7.38 -16.86
C VAL A 412 -9.31 6.04 -16.81
N ILE A 413 -9.08 5.55 -15.59
CA ILE A 413 -8.64 4.17 -15.32
C ILE A 413 -9.73 3.51 -14.51
N SER A 414 -10.41 2.52 -15.09
CA SER A 414 -11.63 1.97 -14.52
C SER A 414 -11.65 0.44 -14.59
N TYR A 415 -11.93 -0.22 -13.47
CA TYR A 415 -11.98 -1.67 -13.38
C TYR A 415 -13.17 -2.23 -14.14
N ASN A 416 -12.96 -3.35 -14.84
CA ASN A 416 -13.98 -4.16 -15.47
C ASN A 416 -14.03 -5.51 -14.76
N GLU A 417 -15.09 -5.71 -13.98
CA GLU A 417 -15.32 -6.90 -13.18
C GLU A 417 -15.33 -8.19 -14.00
N ALA A 418 -16.00 -8.17 -15.16
CA ALA A 418 -16.12 -9.35 -16.02
C ALA A 418 -14.80 -9.71 -16.70
N ALA A 419 -14.00 -8.70 -17.08
CA ALA A 419 -12.69 -8.91 -17.70
C ALA A 419 -11.56 -9.08 -16.68
N SER A 420 -11.83 -8.83 -15.38
CA SER A 420 -10.85 -8.90 -14.29
C SER A 420 -9.61 -8.00 -14.50
N ARG A 421 -9.78 -6.85 -15.15
CA ARG A 421 -8.70 -5.90 -15.48
C ARG A 421 -9.18 -4.46 -15.46
N PHE A 422 -8.28 -3.50 -15.29
CA PHE A 422 -8.60 -2.09 -15.53
C PHE A 422 -8.59 -1.79 -17.02
N GLU A 423 -9.54 -0.99 -17.46
CA GLU A 423 -9.62 -0.39 -18.78
C GLU A 423 -9.13 1.05 -18.74
N PHE A 424 -8.54 1.49 -19.86
CA PHE A 424 -8.05 2.85 -20.04
C PHE A 424 -8.97 3.56 -21.03
N GLN A 425 -9.55 4.68 -20.59
CA GLN A 425 -10.45 5.49 -21.40
C GLN A 425 -9.98 6.95 -21.35
N VAL A 426 -10.31 7.68 -22.41
CA VAL A 426 -10.09 9.13 -22.50
C VAL A 426 -11.40 9.78 -22.92
N VAL A 427 -11.76 10.87 -22.23
CA VAL A 427 -12.86 11.74 -22.65
C VAL A 427 -12.24 12.98 -23.27
N LYS A 428 -12.43 13.16 -24.58
CA LYS A 428 -12.01 14.35 -25.31
C LYS A 428 -13.14 15.37 -25.34
N ASN A 429 -12.82 16.63 -25.64
CA ASN A 429 -13.78 17.74 -25.73
C ASN A 429 -14.64 17.87 -24.46
N PHE A 430 -14.03 17.65 -23.30
CA PHE A 430 -14.68 17.70 -22.00
C PHE A 430 -14.63 19.12 -21.43
N GLY A 431 -15.79 19.71 -21.17
CA GLY A 431 -15.92 21.02 -20.54
C GLY A 431 -17.32 21.62 -20.74
N PRO A 432 -17.64 22.72 -20.04
CA PRO A 432 -18.98 23.28 -20.02
C PRO A 432 -19.50 23.62 -21.42
N GLY A 433 -20.70 23.13 -21.76
CA GLY A 433 -21.33 23.36 -23.07
C GLY A 433 -20.67 22.63 -24.26
N LEU A 434 -19.64 21.82 -24.02
CA LEU A 434 -19.02 20.97 -25.04
C LEU A 434 -19.68 19.58 -25.07
N LYS A 435 -19.47 18.86 -26.17
CA LYS A 435 -19.96 17.49 -26.33
C LYS A 435 -18.81 16.51 -26.04
N PRO A 436 -18.81 15.81 -24.90
CA PRO A 436 -17.72 14.90 -24.55
C PRO A 436 -17.70 13.68 -25.46
N GLU A 437 -16.49 13.28 -25.86
CA GLU A 437 -16.23 12.08 -26.64
C GLU A 437 -15.52 11.04 -25.78
N ILE A 438 -16.29 10.06 -25.31
CA ILE A 438 -15.76 8.95 -24.50
C ILE A 438 -15.22 7.87 -25.44
N LEU A 439 -13.94 7.55 -25.28
CA LEU A 439 -13.15 6.68 -26.14
C LEU A 439 -12.28 5.73 -25.30
N TYR A 440 -12.12 4.50 -25.74
CA TYR A 440 -11.14 3.56 -25.20
C TYR A 440 -9.75 3.88 -25.77
N ALA A 441 -8.79 4.07 -24.88
CA ALA A 441 -7.43 4.47 -25.22
C ALA A 441 -6.59 3.28 -25.73
N ASP A 442 -5.45 3.58 -26.35
CA ASP A 442 -4.47 2.55 -26.71
C ASP A 442 -3.89 1.96 -25.43
N ARG A 443 -4.20 0.68 -25.19
CA ARG A 443 -3.84 -0.01 -23.96
C ARG A 443 -2.34 -0.19 -23.85
N GLN A 444 -1.65 -0.41 -24.97
CA GLN A 444 -0.20 -0.55 -24.97
C GLN A 444 0.50 0.77 -24.64
N LEU A 445 0.00 1.89 -25.16
CA LEU A 445 0.47 3.22 -24.78
C LEU A 445 0.28 3.45 -23.27
N CYS A 446 -0.89 3.10 -22.74
CA CYS A 446 -1.15 3.28 -21.31
C CYS A 446 -0.25 2.38 -20.45
N THR A 447 -0.07 1.10 -20.82
CA THR A 447 0.73 0.14 -20.04
C THR A 447 2.23 0.37 -20.12
N SER A 448 2.73 1.24 -21.00
CA SER A 448 4.16 1.61 -20.98
C SER A 448 4.52 2.35 -19.69
N CYS A 449 3.62 3.18 -19.17
CA CYS A 449 3.70 3.78 -17.84
C CYS A 449 3.03 2.88 -16.80
N HIS A 450 1.77 2.50 -17.04
CA HIS A 450 0.96 1.61 -16.21
C HIS A 450 1.34 0.13 -16.40
N GLN A 451 2.60 -0.19 -16.10
CA GLN A 451 3.21 -1.51 -16.32
C GLN A 451 2.44 -2.67 -15.68
N ASN A 452 1.64 -2.39 -14.66
CA ASN A 452 0.81 -3.36 -13.96
C ASN A 452 -0.61 -3.51 -14.54
N GLY A 453 -0.94 -2.74 -15.59
CA GLY A 453 -2.28 -2.67 -16.15
C GLY A 453 -3.31 -2.07 -15.19
N ALA A 454 -2.86 -1.20 -14.27
CA ALA A 454 -3.63 -0.57 -13.19
C ALA A 454 -3.03 0.83 -12.86
N PRO A 455 -3.65 1.66 -11.99
CA PRO A 455 -3.15 3.00 -11.64
C PRO A 455 -1.74 2.98 -11.03
N LEU A 456 -1.04 4.12 -11.06
CA LEU A 456 0.31 4.29 -10.49
C LEU A 456 0.46 5.72 -9.96
N PHE A 457 1.03 5.91 -8.77
CA PHE A 457 1.34 7.21 -8.20
C PHE A 457 2.60 7.14 -7.30
N PRO A 458 3.22 8.28 -6.95
CA PRO A 458 4.22 8.33 -5.89
C PRO A 458 3.61 8.03 -4.51
N ARG A 459 4.44 7.44 -3.63
CA ARG A 459 4.13 7.30 -2.20
C ARG A 459 4.17 8.63 -1.46
N GLU A 460 3.61 8.65 -0.26
CA GLU A 460 3.68 9.80 0.66
C GLU A 460 5.15 10.25 0.89
N GLU A 461 5.48 11.54 0.85
CA GLU A 461 4.62 12.75 0.91
C GLU A 461 3.98 13.19 -0.42
N TRP A 462 4.31 12.54 -1.55
CA TRP A 462 3.85 12.89 -2.90
C TRP A 462 3.95 14.40 -3.18
N GLN A 463 5.18 14.89 -3.26
CA GLN A 463 5.53 16.31 -3.31
C GLN A 463 4.91 17.09 -4.49
N GLU A 464 4.57 16.40 -5.57
CA GLU A 464 3.89 16.96 -6.75
C GLU A 464 2.44 17.41 -6.49
N THR A 465 1.87 17.08 -5.33
CA THR A 465 0.48 17.39 -4.98
C THR A 465 0.34 18.56 -4.01
N ASN A 466 -0.87 19.11 -3.87
CA ASN A 466 -1.20 20.06 -2.80
C ASN A 466 -1.15 19.47 -1.38
N GLY A 467 -0.81 18.19 -1.20
CA GLY A 467 -0.51 17.61 0.11
C GLY A 467 0.84 18.07 0.68
N SER A 468 1.80 18.44 -0.18
CA SER A 468 3.09 18.97 0.24
C SER A 468 3.02 20.46 0.59
N THR A 469 3.92 20.92 1.46
CA THR A 469 3.91 22.32 1.90
C THR A 469 4.24 23.27 0.75
N GLU A 470 5.23 22.91 -0.07
CA GLU A 470 5.80 23.70 -1.14
C GLU A 470 4.77 23.91 -2.26
N THR A 471 4.25 22.82 -2.81
CA THR A 471 3.25 22.86 -3.89
C THR A 471 1.95 23.53 -3.43
N ASN A 472 1.51 23.28 -2.20
CA ASN A 472 0.34 23.94 -1.63
C ASN A 472 0.52 25.46 -1.53
N ASN A 473 1.70 25.92 -1.10
CA ASN A 473 2.01 27.35 -1.01
C ASN A 473 1.97 28.05 -2.37
N GLU A 474 2.50 27.43 -3.42
CA GLU A 474 2.45 28.00 -4.77
C GLU A 474 1.01 28.04 -5.31
N LEU A 475 0.22 26.99 -5.09
CA LEU A 475 -1.20 26.98 -5.44
C LEU A 475 -1.99 28.06 -4.70
N ALA A 476 -1.76 28.21 -3.40
CA ALA A 476 -2.47 29.18 -2.55
C ALA A 476 -2.19 30.65 -2.94
N LYS A 477 -1.07 30.95 -3.61
CA LYS A 477 -0.79 32.28 -4.17
C LYS A 477 -1.70 32.62 -5.35
N VAL A 478 -2.23 31.62 -6.04
CA VAL A 478 -3.02 31.78 -7.26
C VAL A 478 -4.51 31.73 -6.96
N MET A 479 -5.00 30.63 -6.36
CA MET A 479 -6.40 30.45 -5.98
C MET A 479 -6.54 29.57 -4.74
N SER A 480 -7.62 29.76 -3.98
CA SER A 480 -7.91 28.91 -2.81
C SER A 480 -8.69 27.63 -3.16
N ARG A 481 -9.21 27.52 -4.39
CA ARG A 481 -10.05 26.40 -4.85
C ARG A 481 -9.95 26.23 -6.36
N TYR A 482 -9.93 24.98 -6.83
CA TYR A 482 -9.86 24.58 -8.24
C TYR A 482 -10.92 23.52 -8.52
N HIS A 483 -11.91 23.81 -9.38
CA HIS A 483 -12.99 22.89 -9.72
C HIS A 483 -13.59 22.15 -8.51
N GLY A 484 -13.90 22.88 -7.45
CA GLY A 484 -14.42 22.32 -6.19
C GLY A 484 -13.38 21.79 -5.20
N VAL A 485 -12.14 21.52 -5.61
CA VAL A 485 -11.05 21.02 -4.76
C VAL A 485 -10.42 22.18 -3.97
N MET A 486 -10.29 22.02 -2.65
CA MET A 486 -9.67 23.02 -1.78
C MET A 486 -8.16 22.95 -1.83
N VAL A 487 -7.50 24.10 -1.77
CA VAL A 487 -6.07 24.14 -1.44
C VAL A 487 -5.93 24.02 0.08
N ASP A 488 -5.86 22.78 0.55
CA ASP A 488 -5.58 22.44 1.95
C ASP A 488 -4.35 21.52 2.05
N ARG A 489 -3.59 21.68 3.14
CA ARG A 489 -2.29 20.99 3.37
C ARG A 489 -2.49 19.60 3.98
N SER A 490 -3.53 18.87 3.58
CA SER A 490 -3.78 17.55 4.15
C SER A 490 -2.97 16.48 3.42
N GLY A 491 -1.96 15.91 4.09
CA GLY A 491 -1.24 14.72 3.62
C GLY A 491 -2.11 13.45 3.59
N GLU A 492 -3.26 13.46 4.29
CA GLU A 492 -4.15 12.30 4.40
C GLU A 492 -4.81 11.93 3.06
N ILE A 493 -5.00 12.89 2.14
CA ILE A 493 -5.63 12.63 0.85
C ILE A 493 -4.66 11.92 -0.12
N PRO A 494 -3.42 12.42 -0.35
CA PRO A 494 -2.41 11.67 -1.09
C PRO A 494 -2.19 10.25 -0.55
N ALA A 495 -2.07 10.10 0.78
CA ALA A 495 -1.92 8.79 1.42
C ALA A 495 -3.11 7.86 1.10
N ALA A 496 -4.36 8.35 1.19
CA ALA A 496 -5.54 7.56 0.83
C ALA A 496 -5.55 7.13 -0.66
N ILE A 497 -5.05 7.97 -1.57
CA ILE A 497 -4.94 7.63 -3.00
C ILE A 497 -3.87 6.56 -3.21
N ASP A 498 -2.74 6.64 -2.51
CA ASP A 498 -1.64 5.66 -2.54
C ASP A 498 -2.17 4.27 -2.15
N VAL A 499 -2.84 4.19 -1.00
CA VAL A 499 -3.50 2.98 -0.49
C VAL A 499 -4.50 2.41 -1.47
N SER A 500 -5.34 3.27 -2.06
CA SER A 500 -6.31 2.86 -3.07
C SER A 500 -5.62 2.29 -4.32
N THR A 501 -4.44 2.82 -4.65
CA THR A 501 -3.65 2.44 -5.83
C THR A 501 -2.95 1.10 -5.63
N ASP A 502 -2.34 0.88 -4.47
CA ASP A 502 -1.82 -0.44 -4.09
C ASP A 502 -2.91 -1.49 -4.11
N ARG A 503 -4.07 -1.16 -3.54
CA ARG A 503 -5.22 -2.04 -3.51
C ARG A 503 -5.74 -2.35 -4.92
N ALA A 504 -5.83 -1.35 -5.79
CA ALA A 504 -6.19 -1.52 -7.19
C ALA A 504 -5.23 -2.47 -7.92
N ASN A 505 -3.92 -2.33 -7.70
CA ASN A 505 -2.91 -3.19 -8.30
C ASN A 505 -2.94 -4.65 -7.79
N LEU A 506 -3.53 -4.88 -6.62
CA LEU A 506 -3.73 -6.23 -6.08
C LEU A 506 -4.96 -6.94 -6.68
N LEU A 507 -5.97 -6.21 -7.18
CA LEU A 507 -7.21 -6.82 -7.70
C LEU A 507 -6.96 -7.86 -8.82
N PRO A 508 -6.14 -7.61 -9.86
CA PRO A 508 -5.84 -8.63 -10.87
C PRO A 508 -5.14 -9.88 -10.29
N VAL A 509 -4.34 -9.70 -9.24
CA VAL A 509 -3.69 -10.82 -8.52
C VAL A 509 -4.73 -11.70 -7.84
N LEU A 510 -5.64 -11.08 -7.10
CA LEU A 510 -6.70 -11.80 -6.41
C LEU A 510 -7.62 -12.52 -7.39
N GLN A 511 -7.93 -11.92 -8.53
CA GLN A 511 -8.70 -12.58 -9.59
C GLN A 511 -7.99 -13.80 -10.16
N ARG A 512 -6.69 -13.69 -10.44
CA ARG A 512 -5.90 -14.83 -10.92
C ARG A 512 -5.90 -15.95 -9.90
N LEU A 513 -5.65 -15.63 -8.62
CA LEU A 513 -5.63 -16.60 -7.53
C LEU A 513 -7.01 -17.25 -7.31
N TRP A 514 -8.09 -16.48 -7.36
CA TRP A 514 -9.44 -17.01 -7.26
C TRP A 514 -9.78 -17.98 -8.41
N ARG A 515 -9.50 -17.56 -9.65
CA ARG A 515 -9.86 -18.32 -10.85
C ARG A 515 -9.03 -19.58 -11.02
N GLU A 516 -7.72 -19.50 -10.80
CA GLU A 516 -6.75 -20.54 -11.14
C GLU A 516 -6.20 -21.30 -9.91
N GLY A 517 -6.12 -20.62 -8.76
CA GLY A 517 -5.44 -21.10 -7.56
C GLY A 517 -6.09 -22.32 -6.93
N CYS A 518 -7.42 -22.35 -6.83
CA CYS A 518 -8.15 -23.52 -6.32
C CYS A 518 -8.25 -24.69 -7.33
N GLY A 519 -8.15 -24.40 -8.64
CA GLY A 519 -8.39 -25.36 -9.74
C GLY A 519 -9.32 -24.78 -10.81
N LEU A 520 -9.32 -25.34 -12.03
CA LEU A 520 -10.17 -24.88 -13.14
C LEU A 520 -11.59 -25.49 -13.06
N GLU A 521 -12.48 -25.14 -13.98
CA GLU A 521 -13.92 -25.49 -13.95
C GLU A 521 -14.22 -26.99 -13.81
N ASN A 522 -13.40 -27.86 -14.40
CA ASN A 522 -13.61 -29.32 -14.38
C ASN A 522 -13.01 -30.02 -13.15
N ASP A 523 -12.46 -29.26 -12.21
CA ASP A 523 -11.78 -29.77 -11.03
C ASP A 523 -12.74 -29.82 -9.83
N ARG A 524 -13.15 -31.03 -9.45
CA ARG A 524 -14.13 -31.25 -8.37
C ARG A 524 -13.71 -30.67 -7.02
N ALA A 525 -12.41 -30.42 -6.80
CA ALA A 525 -11.91 -29.82 -5.57
C ALA A 525 -11.89 -28.28 -5.60
N ALA A 526 -12.09 -27.65 -6.75
CA ALA A 526 -11.95 -26.20 -6.91
C ALA A 526 -13.08 -25.42 -6.23
N ASN A 527 -14.34 -25.84 -6.41
CA ASN A 527 -15.49 -25.13 -5.83
C ASN A 527 -15.50 -25.20 -4.29
N PRO A 528 -15.26 -26.36 -3.65
CA PRO A 528 -15.12 -26.43 -2.18
C PRO A 528 -13.97 -25.58 -1.63
N CYS A 529 -12.87 -25.43 -2.37
CA CYS A 529 -11.74 -24.57 -2.00
C CYS A 529 -12.16 -23.09 -1.96
N ARG A 530 -12.85 -22.61 -3.00
CA ARG A 530 -13.37 -21.23 -3.06
C ARG A 530 -14.46 -20.96 -2.04
N ALA A 531 -15.34 -21.94 -1.77
CA ALA A 531 -16.36 -21.83 -0.72
C ALA A 531 -15.71 -21.73 0.67
N ALA A 532 -14.64 -22.49 0.94
CA ALA A 532 -13.88 -22.39 2.18
C ALA A 532 -13.18 -21.03 2.32
N ALA A 533 -12.62 -20.49 1.23
CA ALA A 533 -12.06 -19.13 1.21
C ALA A 533 -13.13 -18.08 1.54
N PHE A 534 -14.30 -18.14 0.89
CA PHE A 534 -15.39 -17.21 1.12
C PHE A 534 -15.95 -17.28 2.54
N THR A 535 -16.00 -18.49 3.12
CA THR A 535 -16.38 -18.68 4.53
C THR A 535 -15.42 -17.94 5.47
N ALA A 536 -14.10 -18.10 5.24
CA ALA A 536 -13.08 -17.40 6.02
C ALA A 536 -13.15 -15.87 5.83
N MET A 537 -13.48 -15.40 4.63
CA MET A 537 -13.71 -13.96 4.37
C MET A 537 -14.89 -13.41 5.16
N LEU A 538 -16.02 -14.14 5.22
CA LEU A 538 -17.17 -13.75 6.03
C LEU A 538 -16.83 -13.73 7.51
N GLN A 539 -16.16 -14.76 8.03
CA GLN A 539 -15.69 -14.81 9.41
C GLN A 539 -14.79 -13.61 9.74
N TYR A 540 -13.86 -13.27 8.85
CA TYR A 540 -12.97 -12.12 9.01
C TYR A 540 -13.74 -10.79 9.08
N ARG A 541 -14.70 -10.56 8.16
CA ARG A 541 -15.48 -9.30 8.17
C ARG A 541 -16.48 -9.23 9.32
N LEU A 542 -17.10 -10.35 9.67
CA LEU A 542 -18.06 -10.44 10.78
C LEU A 542 -17.39 -10.33 12.16
N SER A 543 -16.10 -10.70 12.27
CA SER A 543 -15.30 -10.42 13.45
C SER A 543 -14.70 -9.01 13.47
N ASN A 544 -15.23 -8.11 12.61
CA ASN A 544 -14.78 -6.73 12.43
C ASN A 544 -13.28 -6.67 12.06
N GLU A 545 -12.89 -7.43 11.04
CA GLU A 545 -11.54 -7.42 10.46
C GLU A 545 -10.44 -7.90 11.44
N ASN A 546 -10.82 -8.64 12.49
CA ASN A 546 -9.90 -9.15 13.50
C ASN A 546 -9.27 -10.50 13.09
N SER A 547 -10.08 -11.56 12.93
CA SER A 547 -9.59 -12.90 12.55
C SER A 547 -10.69 -13.82 12.01
N PHE A 548 -10.28 -14.94 11.41
CA PHE A 548 -11.13 -16.06 11.02
C PHE A 548 -10.58 -17.38 11.60
N ASP A 549 -11.36 -18.47 11.56
CA ASP A 549 -10.96 -19.76 12.13
C ASP A 549 -9.98 -20.50 11.22
N ARG A 550 -8.70 -20.26 11.49
CA ARG A 550 -7.58 -20.84 10.73
C ARG A 550 -7.40 -22.34 10.98
N ASP A 551 -8.01 -22.86 12.05
CA ASP A 551 -7.87 -24.24 12.46
C ASP A 551 -9.06 -25.11 12.04
N GLN A 552 -10.13 -24.47 11.53
CA GLN A 552 -11.26 -25.16 10.93
C GLN A 552 -10.79 -26.18 9.89
N GLN A 553 -11.21 -27.44 10.06
CA GLN A 553 -10.77 -28.55 9.21
C GLN A 553 -11.05 -28.29 7.72
N ALA A 554 -12.20 -27.68 7.41
CA ALA A 554 -12.55 -27.30 6.05
C ALA A 554 -11.57 -26.27 5.46
N PHE A 555 -11.19 -25.23 6.22
CA PHE A 555 -10.23 -24.24 5.77
C PHE A 555 -8.85 -24.88 5.50
N ARG A 556 -8.34 -25.68 6.45
CA ARG A 556 -7.04 -26.35 6.30
C ARG A 556 -7.01 -27.29 5.09
N SER A 557 -7.95 -28.24 5.02
CA SER A 557 -7.93 -29.30 4.02
C SER A 557 -8.40 -28.86 2.63
N ARG A 558 -9.38 -27.96 2.54
CA ARG A 558 -9.96 -27.55 1.25
C ARG A 558 -9.31 -26.31 0.67
N TYR A 559 -8.83 -25.38 1.50
CA TYR A 559 -8.19 -24.14 1.03
C TYR A 559 -6.67 -24.20 1.17
N THR A 560 -6.13 -24.30 2.39
CA THR A 560 -4.68 -24.18 2.62
C THR A 560 -3.88 -25.27 1.91
N ASP A 561 -4.19 -26.54 2.16
CA ASP A 561 -3.47 -27.66 1.55
C ASP A 561 -3.62 -27.66 0.02
N ARG A 562 -4.83 -27.34 -0.46
CA ARG A 562 -5.15 -27.28 -1.89
C ARG A 562 -4.38 -26.18 -2.60
N LEU A 563 -4.49 -24.96 -2.10
CA LEU A 563 -3.87 -23.78 -2.70
C LEU A 563 -2.35 -23.90 -2.66
N THR A 564 -1.77 -24.41 -1.56
CA THR A 564 -0.33 -24.73 -1.47
C THR A 564 0.10 -25.72 -2.56
N ALA A 565 -0.63 -26.82 -2.74
CA ALA A 565 -0.32 -27.83 -3.74
C ALA A 565 -0.41 -27.29 -5.18
N ARG A 566 -1.43 -26.47 -5.45
CA ARG A 566 -1.61 -25.81 -6.75
C ARG A 566 -0.52 -24.77 -6.99
N TRP A 567 -0.16 -23.98 -5.99
CA TRP A 567 0.92 -23.00 -6.09
C TRP A 567 2.24 -23.67 -6.48
N ARG A 568 2.59 -24.78 -5.83
CA ARG A 568 3.77 -25.59 -6.17
C ARG A 568 3.79 -26.04 -7.65
N ALA A 569 2.61 -26.33 -8.21
CA ALA A 569 2.51 -26.82 -9.58
C ALA A 569 2.55 -25.71 -10.64
N PHE A 570 1.90 -24.56 -10.40
CA PHE A 570 1.71 -23.52 -11.42
C PHE A 570 2.62 -22.31 -11.24
N TRP A 571 3.03 -22.02 -10.01
CA TRP A 571 3.88 -20.86 -9.68
C TRP A 571 5.03 -21.28 -8.75
N PRO A 572 5.89 -22.24 -9.16
CA PRO A 572 6.95 -22.79 -8.31
C PRO A 572 7.95 -21.73 -7.81
N ASN A 573 8.13 -20.65 -8.57
CA ASN A 573 9.01 -19.52 -8.25
C ASN A 573 8.25 -18.31 -7.68
N GLY A 574 6.98 -18.49 -7.33
CA GLY A 574 6.11 -17.44 -6.81
C GLY A 574 5.45 -16.55 -7.87
N LEU A 575 4.51 -15.73 -7.40
CA LEU A 575 3.84 -14.68 -8.14
C LEU A 575 4.46 -13.33 -7.80
N TYR A 576 4.75 -12.55 -8.83
CA TYR A 576 5.19 -11.17 -8.68
C TYR A 576 4.00 -10.26 -8.43
N ILE A 577 4.04 -9.59 -7.28
CA ILE A 577 3.11 -8.52 -6.94
C ILE A 577 3.63 -7.23 -7.57
N SER A 578 2.73 -6.62 -8.31
CA SER A 578 2.96 -5.41 -9.08
C SER A 578 3.40 -4.26 -8.18
N ASN A 579 4.40 -3.50 -8.61
CA ASN A 579 4.85 -2.30 -7.91
C ASN A 579 4.15 -1.08 -8.52
N SER A 580 3.21 -0.52 -7.78
CA SER A 580 2.40 0.62 -8.20
C SER A 580 3.14 1.96 -8.06
N ASP A 581 4.17 1.97 -7.21
CA ASP A 581 4.94 3.16 -6.84
C ASP A 581 5.80 3.68 -8.00
N ILE A 582 5.89 5.00 -8.07
CA ILE A 582 6.97 5.69 -8.76
C ILE A 582 7.74 6.56 -7.76
N PRO A 583 9.03 6.85 -7.99
CA PRO A 583 9.80 7.70 -7.07
C PRO A 583 9.16 9.09 -6.93
N ASP A 584 9.11 9.61 -5.71
CA ASP A 584 8.64 10.97 -5.45
C ASP A 584 9.57 12.02 -6.10
N ARG A 585 9.04 13.21 -6.35
CA ARG A 585 9.75 14.31 -7.02
C ARG A 585 9.27 15.65 -6.50
N ASP A 586 10.21 16.53 -6.18
CA ASP A 586 9.93 17.94 -5.92
C ASP A 586 9.72 18.70 -7.25
N PRO A 587 8.50 19.17 -7.56
CA PRO A 587 8.23 19.89 -8.80
C PRO A 587 8.81 21.32 -8.84
N THR A 588 9.27 21.86 -7.70
CA THR A 588 9.82 23.22 -7.58
C THR A 588 11.31 23.26 -7.88
N GLU A 589 12.05 22.19 -7.54
CA GLU A 589 13.47 22.05 -7.81
C GLU A 589 13.76 21.27 -9.12
N ASP A 590 12.94 20.26 -9.44
CA ASP A 590 13.09 19.42 -10.64
C ASP A 590 12.02 19.73 -11.70
N ALA A 591 12.32 20.68 -12.59
CA ALA A 591 11.50 20.96 -13.76
C ALA A 591 11.37 19.76 -14.73
N SER A 592 12.29 18.82 -14.61
CA SER A 592 12.68 17.82 -15.60
C SER A 592 12.56 16.40 -15.03
N ILE A 593 11.98 15.47 -15.78
CA ILE A 593 11.82 14.07 -15.33
C ILE A 593 13.09 13.27 -15.66
N PHE A 594 13.95 13.03 -14.68
CA PHE A 594 15.24 12.35 -14.88
C PHE A 594 15.21 10.84 -14.56
N GLY A 595 15.83 10.03 -15.43
CA GLY A 595 16.32 8.68 -15.13
C GLY A 595 15.34 7.74 -14.45
N LEU A 596 15.68 7.26 -13.24
CA LEU A 596 14.83 6.38 -12.44
C LEU A 596 13.46 6.98 -12.08
N ARG A 597 13.28 8.30 -12.17
CA ARG A 597 12.00 9.00 -11.92
C ARG A 597 11.08 9.04 -13.17
N ASP A 598 11.58 8.61 -14.34
CA ASP A 598 10.78 8.46 -15.56
C ASP A 598 9.78 7.28 -15.39
N PRO A 599 8.45 7.52 -15.49
CA PRO A 599 7.45 6.46 -15.33
C PRO A 599 7.58 5.31 -16.35
N LEU A 600 8.34 5.51 -17.44
CA LEU A 600 8.63 4.49 -18.44
C LEU A 600 9.76 3.53 -18.01
N THR A 601 10.50 3.84 -16.95
CA THR A 601 11.55 2.98 -16.40
C THR A 601 10.92 1.69 -15.84
N PRO A 602 11.37 0.50 -16.26
CA PRO A 602 10.82 -0.77 -15.76
C PRO A 602 10.91 -0.89 -14.24
N ARG A 603 9.80 -1.29 -13.61
CA ARG A 603 9.71 -1.49 -12.17
C ARG A 603 9.89 -2.96 -11.81
N VAL A 604 10.61 -3.21 -10.72
CA VAL A 604 10.67 -4.55 -10.12
C VAL A 604 9.39 -4.86 -9.36
N PRO A 605 9.07 -6.13 -9.11
CA PRO A 605 7.96 -6.47 -8.24
C PRO A 605 8.16 -5.87 -6.85
N MET A 606 7.06 -5.42 -6.25
CA MET A 606 7.03 -4.92 -4.88
C MET A 606 7.33 -6.05 -3.88
N GLU A 607 6.76 -7.22 -4.16
CA GLU A 607 6.98 -8.44 -3.39
C GLU A 607 6.75 -9.69 -4.24
N ILE A 608 7.15 -10.83 -3.70
CA ILE A 608 6.97 -12.14 -4.33
C ILE A 608 6.13 -13.00 -3.38
N TRP A 609 4.94 -13.38 -3.80
CA TRP A 609 4.10 -14.32 -3.06
C TRP A 609 4.47 -15.75 -3.45
N THR A 610 4.77 -16.57 -2.46
CA THR A 610 5.30 -17.92 -2.70
C THR A 610 4.26 -19.01 -2.48
N GLY A 611 3.17 -18.69 -1.77
CA GLY A 611 2.11 -19.65 -1.44
C GLY A 611 2.53 -20.78 -0.50
N PHE A 612 3.81 -20.90 -0.16
CA PHE A 612 4.32 -21.86 0.83
C PHE A 612 4.23 -21.31 2.24
N LYS A 613 4.24 -19.98 2.38
CA LYS A 613 4.02 -19.30 3.66
C LYS A 613 2.53 -19.28 3.93
N ARG A 614 2.12 -19.80 5.09
CA ARG A 614 0.73 -19.71 5.57
C ARG A 614 0.23 -18.26 5.54
N SER A 615 1.09 -17.29 5.87
CA SER A 615 0.77 -15.87 5.82
C SER A 615 0.44 -15.35 4.41
N ASP A 616 0.97 -15.92 3.32
CA ASP A 616 0.59 -15.52 1.95
C ASP A 616 -0.86 -15.95 1.66
N LEU A 617 -1.24 -17.15 2.10
CA LEU A 617 -2.58 -17.72 1.92
C LEU A 617 -3.64 -17.01 2.78
N GLU A 618 -3.26 -16.59 3.98
CA GLU A 618 -4.11 -15.81 4.90
C GLU A 618 -4.27 -14.36 4.42
N ARG A 619 -3.19 -13.74 3.91
CA ARG A 619 -3.25 -12.41 3.29
C ARG A 619 -4.21 -12.37 2.10
N MET A 620 -4.26 -13.44 1.30
CA MET A 620 -5.25 -13.56 0.23
C MET A 620 -6.70 -13.53 0.76
N ILE A 621 -6.99 -14.16 1.90
CA ILE A 621 -8.34 -14.12 2.51
C ILE A 621 -8.69 -12.71 2.93
N VAL A 622 -7.80 -12.04 3.66
CA VAL A 622 -7.99 -10.66 4.11
C VAL A 622 -8.21 -9.73 2.91
N ALA A 623 -7.34 -9.84 1.91
CA ALA A 623 -7.42 -9.02 0.71
C ALA A 623 -8.66 -9.31 -0.14
N LEU A 624 -9.16 -10.55 -0.21
CA LEU A 624 -10.45 -10.82 -0.87
C LEU A 624 -11.63 -10.31 -0.05
N ALA A 625 -11.52 -10.39 1.28
CA ALA A 625 -12.58 -10.00 2.20
C ALA A 625 -12.89 -8.50 2.12
N GLU A 626 -11.93 -7.64 1.81
CA GLU A 626 -12.13 -6.19 1.61
C GLU A 626 -13.16 -5.85 0.51
N ASP A 627 -13.36 -6.72 -0.48
CA ASP A 627 -14.35 -6.49 -1.55
C ASP A 627 -15.79 -6.80 -1.12
N LEU A 628 -16.00 -7.35 0.09
CA LEU A 628 -17.33 -7.54 0.66
C LEU A 628 -17.90 -6.18 1.11
N PRO A 629 -19.06 -5.73 0.61
CA PRO A 629 -19.61 -4.44 1.04
C PRO A 629 -19.91 -4.42 2.54
N GLN A 630 -19.45 -3.38 3.24
CA GLN A 630 -19.71 -3.26 4.69
C GLN A 630 -21.21 -3.30 5.02
N ALA A 631 -22.04 -2.70 4.16
CA ALA A 631 -23.49 -2.70 4.32
C ALA A 631 -24.09 -4.12 4.26
N ASP A 632 -23.56 -5.00 3.40
CA ASP A 632 -24.01 -6.40 3.32
C ASP A 632 -23.53 -7.19 4.54
N ILE A 633 -22.32 -6.94 5.06
CA ILE A 633 -21.83 -7.57 6.29
C ILE A 633 -22.70 -7.21 7.50
N LEU A 634 -23.02 -5.92 7.69
CA LEU A 634 -23.90 -5.46 8.77
C LEU A 634 -25.32 -6.06 8.64
N LYS A 635 -25.81 -6.18 7.40
CA LYS A 635 -27.12 -6.81 7.13
C LYS A 635 -27.12 -8.29 7.48
N LEU A 636 -26.07 -9.02 7.10
CA LEU A 636 -25.92 -10.44 7.44
C LEU A 636 -25.86 -10.61 8.95
N ASP A 637 -25.02 -9.84 9.63
CA ASP A 637 -24.87 -9.91 11.09
C ASP A 637 -26.20 -9.70 11.80
N GLN A 638 -26.93 -8.64 11.46
CA GLN A 638 -28.25 -8.36 12.04
C GLN A 638 -29.25 -9.48 11.74
N TRP A 639 -29.26 -10.03 10.52
CA TRP A 639 -30.15 -11.13 10.18
C TRP A 639 -29.85 -12.39 10.99
N LEU A 640 -28.59 -12.75 11.21
CA LEU A 640 -28.21 -13.91 12.03
C LEU A 640 -28.75 -13.79 13.45
N VAL A 641 -28.71 -12.58 14.02
CA VAL A 641 -29.30 -12.28 15.34
C VAL A 641 -30.80 -12.53 15.35
N ASP A 642 -31.52 -12.05 14.33
CA ASP A 642 -32.97 -12.17 14.26
C ASP A 642 -33.41 -13.62 13.95
N ALA A 643 -32.66 -14.34 13.11
CA ALA A 643 -32.86 -15.76 12.84
C ALA A 643 -32.67 -16.59 14.12
N HIS A 644 -31.61 -16.32 14.90
CA HIS A 644 -31.38 -16.97 16.19
C HIS A 644 -32.52 -16.70 17.19
N ARG A 645 -33.09 -15.48 17.22
CA ARG A 645 -34.25 -15.18 18.10
C ARG A 645 -35.49 -15.99 17.75
N GLN A 646 -35.70 -16.30 16.47
CA GLN A 646 -36.84 -17.08 16.01
C GLN A 646 -36.60 -18.58 16.18
N ASN A 647 -35.39 -19.04 15.93
CA ASN A 647 -34.97 -20.43 16.07
C ASN A 647 -33.60 -20.50 16.77
N PRO A 648 -33.59 -20.63 18.12
CA PRO A 648 -32.36 -20.58 18.90
C PRO A 648 -31.34 -21.64 18.49
N ALA A 649 -30.17 -21.17 18.06
CA ALA A 649 -29.00 -22.01 17.84
C ALA A 649 -28.41 -22.52 19.18
N PRO A 650 -27.63 -23.61 19.17
CA PRO A 650 -26.92 -24.07 20.37
C PRO A 650 -26.13 -22.94 21.05
N GLN A 651 -26.22 -22.89 22.38
CA GLN A 651 -25.54 -21.90 23.20
C GLN A 651 -24.47 -22.55 24.09
N GLN A 652 -23.35 -21.86 24.24
CA GLN A 652 -22.32 -22.18 25.23
C GLN A 652 -22.28 -21.07 26.27
N LEU A 653 -22.24 -21.46 27.55
CA LEU A 653 -22.12 -20.53 28.66
C LEU A 653 -20.71 -20.63 29.25
N VAL A 654 -19.98 -19.51 29.23
CA VAL A 654 -18.64 -19.42 29.81
C VAL A 654 -18.70 -18.55 31.06
N LYS A 655 -18.18 -19.05 32.18
CA LYS A 655 -18.29 -18.39 33.48
C LYS A 655 -16.92 -17.89 33.96
N ALA A 656 -16.92 -16.76 34.68
CA ALA A 656 -15.74 -16.22 35.33
C ALA A 656 -16.08 -15.57 36.67
N SER A 657 -15.15 -15.64 37.61
CA SER A 657 -15.23 -14.91 38.87
C SER A 657 -14.71 -13.49 38.67
N CYS A 658 -15.35 -12.50 39.29
CA CYS A 658 -15.09 -11.08 39.07
C CYS A 658 -14.71 -10.35 40.35
N ARG A 659 -13.80 -9.38 40.21
CA ARG A 659 -13.44 -8.39 41.21
C ARG A 659 -13.76 -7.00 40.71
N PHE A 660 -14.41 -6.21 41.55
CA PHE A 660 -14.83 -4.84 41.28
C PHE A 660 -14.11 -3.89 42.23
N THR A 661 -13.59 -2.79 41.71
CA THR A 661 -12.85 -1.80 42.49
C THR A 661 -13.33 -0.39 42.16
N ARG A 662 -13.71 0.37 43.19
CA ARG A 662 -14.15 1.76 43.10
C ARG A 662 -13.04 2.67 43.65
N GLN A 663 -12.53 3.59 42.84
CA GLN A 663 -11.61 4.62 43.32
C GLN A 663 -12.37 5.82 43.85
N LEU A 664 -12.06 6.24 45.09
CA LEU A 664 -12.61 7.44 45.72
C LEU A 664 -11.50 8.51 45.75
N GLN A 665 -11.58 9.52 44.88
CA GLN A 665 -10.74 10.73 45.00
C GLN A 665 -11.61 11.98 45.19
N ARG A 666 -11.37 12.70 46.30
CA ARG A 666 -11.93 14.04 46.60
C ARG A 666 -13.44 14.21 46.33
N GLY A 667 -14.26 13.19 46.63
CA GLY A 667 -15.72 13.27 46.51
C GLY A 667 -16.27 13.14 45.08
N LEU A 668 -15.44 12.86 44.08
CA LEU A 668 -15.86 12.52 42.71
C LEU A 668 -15.88 11.00 42.54
N ALA A 669 -17.02 10.45 42.10
CA ALA A 669 -17.16 9.02 41.82
C ALA A 669 -16.55 8.67 40.45
N PHE A 670 -15.50 7.87 40.44
CA PHE A 670 -14.87 7.31 39.23
C PHE A 670 -15.60 6.04 38.76
N PRO A 671 -15.40 5.61 37.50
CA PRO A 671 -15.88 4.32 37.02
C PRO A 671 -15.39 3.16 37.90
N ILE A 672 -16.22 2.14 38.06
CA ILE A 672 -15.91 0.87 38.73
C ILE A 672 -15.03 0.05 37.79
N ALA A 673 -13.77 -0.17 38.15
CA ALA A 673 -12.92 -1.11 37.44
C ALA A 673 -13.43 -2.54 37.67
N VAL A 674 -13.57 -3.31 36.60
CA VAL A 674 -13.96 -4.73 36.64
C VAL A 674 -12.83 -5.58 36.08
N ALA A 675 -12.50 -6.66 36.78
CA ALA A 675 -11.58 -7.69 36.33
C ALA A 675 -12.19 -9.06 36.61
N CYS A 676 -12.44 -9.84 35.57
CA CYS A 676 -12.98 -11.18 35.67
C CYS A 676 -12.01 -12.21 35.09
N GLN A 677 -11.95 -13.40 35.69
CA GLN A 677 -11.00 -14.44 35.28
C GLN A 677 -11.53 -15.86 35.54
N SER A 678 -11.30 -16.74 34.57
CA SER A 678 -11.37 -18.20 34.64
C SER A 678 -10.42 -18.81 33.61
N ALA A 679 -10.47 -20.13 33.42
CA ALA A 679 -9.69 -20.81 32.38
C ALA A 679 -10.17 -20.50 30.95
N GLU A 680 -11.44 -20.13 30.78
CA GLU A 680 -12.09 -19.93 29.47
C GLU A 680 -12.52 -18.49 29.21
N LEU A 681 -12.62 -17.64 30.24
CA LEU A 681 -13.01 -16.24 30.12
C LEU A 681 -12.15 -15.37 31.03
N ALA A 682 -11.48 -14.39 30.45
CA ALA A 682 -10.86 -13.30 31.21
C ALA A 682 -11.26 -11.98 30.57
N PHE A 683 -11.65 -10.96 31.34
CA PHE A 683 -11.85 -9.63 30.78
C PHE A 683 -11.59 -8.55 31.80
N THR A 684 -11.18 -7.39 31.30
CA THR A 684 -10.99 -6.17 32.06
C THR A 684 -11.83 -5.05 31.46
N GLY A 685 -12.24 -4.10 32.29
CA GLY A 685 -13.01 -2.96 31.82
C GLY A 685 -13.37 -1.98 32.93
N ALA A 686 -14.22 -1.04 32.59
CA ALA A 686 -14.76 -0.05 33.52
C ALA A 686 -16.27 0.09 33.34
N LEU A 687 -17.02 0.09 34.44
CA LEU A 687 -18.45 0.33 34.47
C LEU A 687 -18.74 1.68 35.13
N THR A 688 -19.77 2.38 34.67
CA THR A 688 -20.34 3.49 35.43
C THR A 688 -20.94 3.00 36.75
N ASP A 689 -21.31 3.91 37.65
CA ASP A 689 -21.83 3.54 38.98
C ASP A 689 -23.01 2.56 38.85
N TRP A 690 -22.87 1.37 39.45
CA TRP A 690 -23.85 0.28 39.41
C TRP A 690 -25.27 0.69 39.84
N ALA A 691 -25.39 1.72 40.68
CA ALA A 691 -26.66 2.25 41.15
C ALA A 691 -27.36 3.19 40.13
N LYS A 692 -26.64 3.73 39.13
CA LYS A 692 -27.19 4.61 38.10
C LYS A 692 -27.87 3.79 37.00
N LYS A 693 -28.88 4.38 36.34
CA LYS A 693 -29.54 3.80 35.17
C LYS A 693 -29.49 4.79 33.99
N PRO A 694 -29.02 4.38 32.80
CA PRO A 694 -28.39 3.09 32.50
C PRO A 694 -26.95 2.98 33.06
N VAL A 695 -26.52 1.76 33.38
CA VAL A 695 -25.12 1.40 33.62
C VAL A 695 -24.45 1.27 32.25
N ALA A 696 -23.70 2.29 31.84
CA ALA A 696 -22.79 2.19 30.72
C ALA A 696 -21.44 1.61 31.18
N GLY A 697 -20.64 1.09 30.24
CA GLY A 697 -19.27 0.66 30.52
C GLY A 697 -18.43 0.54 29.27
N GLU A 698 -17.16 0.25 29.47
CA GLU A 698 -16.22 -0.15 28.42
C GLU A 698 -15.54 -1.47 28.82
N ILE A 699 -15.37 -2.37 27.86
CA ILE A 699 -14.42 -3.48 27.98
C ILE A 699 -13.09 -2.99 27.41
N THR A 700 -11.99 -3.18 28.13
CA THR A 700 -10.63 -2.84 27.65
C THR A 700 -9.92 -4.04 27.04
N SER A 701 -10.21 -5.24 27.53
CA SER A 701 -9.77 -6.49 26.94
C SER A 701 -10.73 -7.61 27.30
N ILE A 702 -10.95 -8.54 26.37
CA ILE A 702 -11.70 -9.77 26.61
C ILE A 702 -11.00 -10.95 25.93
N GLN A 703 -10.79 -12.01 26.68
CA GLN A 703 -10.22 -13.27 26.23
C GLN A 703 -11.26 -14.37 26.44
N VAL A 704 -11.55 -15.11 25.38
CA VAL A 704 -12.54 -16.20 25.36
C VAL A 704 -11.92 -17.43 24.71
N THR A 705 -11.85 -18.54 25.43
CA THR A 705 -11.35 -19.83 24.92
C THR A 705 -9.96 -19.74 24.24
N GLY A 706 -9.09 -18.87 24.77
CA GLY A 706 -7.75 -18.63 24.22
C GLY A 706 -7.66 -17.59 23.09
N PHE A 707 -8.78 -17.05 22.62
CA PHE A 707 -8.82 -15.92 21.69
C PHE A 707 -8.93 -14.60 22.45
N GLU A 708 -8.09 -13.62 22.15
CA GLU A 708 -8.10 -12.31 22.81
C GLU A 708 -8.56 -11.21 21.84
N ILE A 709 -9.36 -10.28 22.37
CA ILE A 709 -9.80 -9.06 21.69
C ILE A 709 -9.41 -7.88 22.57
N ARG A 710 -8.66 -6.94 22.01
CA ARG A 710 -8.14 -5.74 22.70
C ARG A 710 -8.66 -4.48 22.04
N ASP A 711 -9.96 -4.25 22.17
CA ASP A 711 -10.59 -3.02 21.73
C ASP A 711 -11.37 -2.39 22.88
N ARG A 712 -11.36 -1.05 22.97
CA ARG A 712 -12.14 -0.32 23.97
C ARG A 712 -13.59 -0.23 23.53
N GLU A 713 -14.35 -1.28 23.83
CA GLU A 713 -15.71 -1.41 23.34
C GLU A 713 -16.76 -0.98 24.35
N LYS A 714 -17.72 -0.21 23.86
CA LYS A 714 -18.84 0.28 24.67
C LYS A 714 -19.81 -0.87 24.96
N LEU A 715 -20.13 -1.04 26.23
CA LEU A 715 -21.18 -1.93 26.68
C LEU A 715 -22.54 -1.23 26.60
N ALA A 716 -23.49 -1.86 25.91
CA ALA A 716 -24.88 -1.44 25.92
C ALA A 716 -25.66 -2.28 26.94
N GLU A 717 -26.12 -1.66 28.03
CA GLU A 717 -26.98 -2.33 29.03
C GLU A 717 -28.31 -2.76 28.37
N GLN A 718 -28.66 -4.03 28.57
CA GLN A 718 -29.97 -4.55 28.29
C GLN A 718 -30.87 -4.42 29.54
N PRO A 719 -32.18 -4.14 29.37
CA PRO A 719 -33.11 -4.03 30.50
C PRO A 719 -33.05 -5.25 31.42
N SER A 720 -32.72 -5.03 32.70
CA SER A 720 -32.74 -6.06 33.75
C SER A 720 -33.80 -5.74 34.79
N THR A 721 -34.53 -6.78 35.23
CA THR A 721 -35.50 -6.70 36.33
C THR A 721 -34.84 -6.88 37.71
N ASP A 722 -33.60 -7.35 37.76
CA ASP A 722 -32.85 -7.61 39.00
C ASP A 722 -31.84 -6.48 39.27
N PRO A 723 -31.91 -5.81 40.43
CA PRO A 723 -30.99 -4.72 40.77
C PRO A 723 -29.54 -5.19 41.03
N SER A 724 -29.31 -6.48 41.29
CA SER A 724 -27.98 -7.06 41.55
C SER A 724 -27.31 -7.64 40.31
N SER A 725 -28.01 -7.70 39.18
CA SER A 725 -27.49 -8.24 37.93
C SER A 725 -27.78 -7.36 36.72
N LYS A 726 -26.80 -7.34 35.81
CA LYS A 726 -26.82 -6.52 34.61
C LYS A 726 -26.44 -7.38 33.41
N SER A 727 -27.20 -7.23 32.33
CA SER A 727 -26.92 -7.89 31.05
C SER A 727 -26.41 -6.84 30.08
N PHE A 728 -25.36 -7.17 29.33
CA PHE A 728 -24.75 -6.27 28.37
C PHE A 728 -24.65 -6.94 27.01
N GLN A 729 -24.99 -6.19 25.98
CA GLN A 729 -24.66 -6.53 24.61
C GLN A 729 -23.30 -5.94 24.26
N ILE A 730 -22.47 -6.73 23.60
CA ILE A 730 -21.14 -6.31 23.15
C ILE A 730 -21.23 -6.00 21.65
N LEU A 731 -21.09 -4.72 21.30
CA LEU A 731 -21.09 -4.23 19.94
C LEU A 731 -19.70 -3.67 19.62
N LEU A 732 -19.23 -3.91 18.40
CA LEU A 732 -17.97 -3.42 17.86
C LEU A 732 -18.25 -2.76 16.50
N ASN A 733 -18.03 -1.46 16.38
CA ASN A 733 -18.32 -0.65 15.18
C ASN A 733 -19.74 -0.85 14.59
N GLY A 734 -20.73 -1.09 15.45
CA GLY A 734 -22.12 -1.30 15.05
C GLY A 734 -22.47 -2.74 14.62
N ALA A 735 -21.52 -3.67 14.65
CA ALA A 735 -21.75 -5.12 14.49
C ALA A 735 -21.71 -5.83 15.85
N HIS A 736 -22.31 -7.01 15.93
CA HIS A 736 -22.22 -7.88 17.10
C HIS A 736 -20.83 -8.51 17.18
N MET A 737 -20.27 -8.58 18.38
CA MET A 737 -18.96 -9.19 18.58
C MET A 737 -19.00 -10.69 18.28
N ARG A 738 -18.03 -11.18 17.49
CA ARG A 738 -17.96 -12.59 17.06
C ARG A 738 -16.55 -13.15 17.24
N LEU A 739 -16.49 -14.44 17.57
CA LEU A 739 -15.26 -15.24 17.59
C LEU A 739 -14.78 -15.53 16.16
N PRO A 740 -13.52 -15.97 15.95
CA PRO A 740 -12.98 -16.24 14.60
C PRO A 740 -13.75 -17.29 13.81
N ASN A 741 -14.45 -18.21 14.48
CA ASN A 741 -15.32 -19.20 13.82
C ASN A 741 -16.68 -18.64 13.40
N GLY A 742 -16.95 -17.36 13.66
CA GLY A 742 -18.21 -16.68 13.36
C GLY A 742 -19.22 -16.71 14.50
N ARG A 743 -19.01 -17.49 15.57
CA ARG A 743 -19.94 -17.59 16.70
C ARG A 743 -20.06 -16.27 17.45
N ARG A 744 -21.29 -15.90 17.84
CA ARG A 744 -21.60 -14.58 18.42
C ARG A 744 -21.47 -14.56 19.94
N LEU A 745 -20.85 -13.52 20.45
CA LEU A 745 -20.81 -13.16 21.88
C LEU A 745 -22.07 -12.36 22.21
N SER A 746 -23.14 -13.05 22.60
CA SER A 746 -24.49 -12.49 22.54
C SER A 746 -24.92 -11.73 23.79
N ASN A 747 -24.46 -12.18 24.96
CA ASN A 747 -24.79 -11.54 26.23
C ASN A 747 -23.66 -11.73 27.24
N LEU A 748 -23.25 -10.63 27.88
CA LEU A 748 -22.42 -10.65 29.07
C LEU A 748 -23.29 -10.31 30.28
N HIS A 749 -23.60 -11.32 31.08
CA HIS A 749 -24.36 -11.17 32.31
C HIS A 749 -23.41 -11.05 33.51
N ILE A 750 -23.47 -9.95 34.24
CA ILE A 750 -22.64 -9.70 35.42
C ILE A 750 -23.54 -9.63 36.65
N THR A 751 -23.19 -10.37 37.70
CA THR A 751 -23.87 -10.39 38.99
C THR A 751 -22.90 -9.97 40.08
N LEU A 752 -23.29 -9.00 40.92
CA LEU A 752 -22.56 -8.64 42.13
C LEU A 752 -23.07 -9.47 43.31
N ASP A 753 -22.16 -9.93 44.17
CA ASP A 753 -22.56 -10.56 45.44
C ASP A 753 -23.25 -9.55 46.37
N GLN A 754 -22.86 -8.27 46.27
CA GLN A 754 -23.45 -7.15 47.00
C GLN A 754 -23.65 -5.94 46.07
N ALA A 755 -24.91 -5.55 45.85
CA ALA A 755 -25.27 -4.45 44.94
C ALA A 755 -24.77 -3.06 45.38
N ARG A 756 -24.35 -2.89 46.65
CA ARG A 756 -23.74 -1.67 47.17
C ARG A 756 -22.43 -2.02 47.88
N PHE A 757 -21.33 -1.36 47.49
CA PHE A 757 -20.01 -1.54 48.10
C PHE A 757 -19.23 -0.22 48.12
N SER A 758 -18.33 -0.05 49.08
CA SER A 758 -17.55 1.19 49.29
C SER A 758 -16.28 1.24 48.46
N GLU A 759 -15.46 0.18 48.50
CA GLU A 759 -14.16 0.13 47.80
C GLU A 759 -14.06 -1.07 46.86
N THR A 760 -14.33 -2.29 47.35
CA THR A 760 -14.24 -3.51 46.53
C THR A 760 -15.48 -4.39 46.69
N ALA A 761 -15.83 -5.11 45.63
CA ALA A 761 -16.82 -6.18 45.66
C ALA A 761 -16.36 -7.39 44.84
N THR A 762 -16.98 -8.53 45.12
CA THR A 762 -16.86 -9.76 44.32
C THR A 762 -18.17 -10.02 43.58
N GLY A 763 -18.09 -10.84 42.55
CA GLY A 763 -19.23 -11.28 41.79
C GLY A 763 -18.84 -12.28 40.72
N ASN A 764 -19.74 -12.49 39.77
CA ASN A 764 -19.55 -13.45 38.69
C ASN A 764 -19.97 -12.83 37.36
N ALA A 765 -19.36 -13.31 36.29
CA ALA A 765 -19.78 -13.03 34.92
C ALA A 765 -20.12 -14.34 34.20
N VAL A 766 -21.17 -14.30 33.39
CA VAL A 766 -21.58 -15.37 32.48
C VAL A 766 -21.65 -14.77 31.08
N LEU A 767 -20.81 -15.26 30.19
CA LEU A 767 -20.81 -14.92 28.78
C LEU A 767 -21.55 -16.01 28.00
N THR A 768 -22.55 -15.60 27.22
CA THR A 768 -23.28 -16.47 26.31
C THR A 768 -22.67 -16.39 24.90
N ILE A 769 -22.38 -17.55 24.32
CA ILE A 769 -21.84 -17.70 22.97
C ILE A 769 -22.82 -18.51 22.12
N ASP A 770 -23.42 -17.87 21.12
CA ASP A 770 -24.40 -18.49 20.23
C ASP A 770 -23.71 -19.06 18.98
N ASP A 771 -24.08 -20.28 18.59
CA ASP A 771 -23.65 -20.88 17.33
C ASP A 771 -24.57 -20.51 16.15
N ASP A 772 -24.88 -19.21 16.02
CA ASP A 772 -25.78 -18.68 14.99
C ASP A 772 -25.16 -18.68 13.57
N PHE A 773 -23.85 -18.89 13.44
CA PHE A 773 -23.15 -18.92 12.16
C PHE A 773 -23.28 -20.26 11.41
N GLN A 774 -23.72 -21.34 12.08
CA GLN A 774 -23.88 -22.66 11.44
C GLN A 774 -24.84 -22.61 10.24
N ILE A 775 -25.87 -21.77 10.29
CA ILE A 775 -26.80 -21.58 9.16
C ILE A 775 -26.10 -21.04 7.90
N VAL A 776 -25.03 -20.25 8.07
CA VAL A 776 -24.21 -19.75 6.95
C VAL A 776 -23.36 -20.89 6.39
N HIS A 777 -22.78 -21.73 7.24
CA HIS A 777 -22.05 -22.93 6.79
C HIS A 777 -22.95 -23.84 5.95
N ASP A 778 -24.19 -24.08 6.39
CA ASP A 778 -25.14 -24.92 5.68
C ASP A 778 -25.53 -24.29 4.32
N ALA A 779 -25.83 -22.99 4.30
CA ALA A 779 -26.14 -22.25 3.07
C ALA A 779 -24.99 -22.28 2.06
N LEU A 780 -23.75 -22.03 2.50
CA LEU A 780 -22.58 -22.08 1.63
C LEU A 780 -22.30 -23.48 1.10
N SER A 781 -22.58 -24.52 1.90
CA SER A 781 -22.45 -25.90 1.44
C SER A 781 -23.38 -26.21 0.26
N GLN A 782 -24.62 -25.70 0.29
CA GLN A 782 -25.61 -25.86 -0.79
C GLN A 782 -25.24 -25.06 -2.05
N LEU A 783 -24.58 -23.91 -1.88
CA LEU A 783 -24.15 -23.04 -2.97
C LEU A 783 -22.83 -23.46 -3.62
N THR A 784 -22.11 -24.43 -3.05
CA THR A 784 -20.75 -24.82 -3.46
C THR A 784 -20.60 -24.91 -4.98
N ASP A 785 -21.44 -25.70 -5.64
CA ASP A 785 -21.27 -26.00 -7.08
C ASP A 785 -21.86 -24.94 -8.03
N SER A 786 -22.79 -24.10 -7.56
CA SER A 786 -23.48 -23.11 -8.39
C SER A 786 -22.94 -21.68 -8.24
N ALA A 787 -22.30 -21.37 -7.11
CA ALA A 787 -21.80 -20.03 -6.79
C ALA A 787 -20.27 -19.91 -6.93
N PHE A 788 -19.51 -20.97 -6.65
CA PHE A 788 -18.05 -20.90 -6.49
C PHE A 788 -17.27 -21.50 -7.68
N THR A 789 -17.71 -21.19 -8.89
CA THR A 789 -17.07 -21.63 -10.14
C THR A 789 -15.77 -20.83 -10.42
N SER A 790 -15.08 -21.14 -11.54
CA SER A 790 -13.88 -20.41 -11.99
C SER A 790 -14.17 -19.08 -12.70
N GLN A 791 -15.40 -18.58 -12.60
CA GLN A 791 -15.76 -17.24 -13.08
C GLN A 791 -15.06 -16.15 -12.24
N PRO A 792 -14.90 -14.92 -12.78
CA PRO A 792 -14.37 -13.79 -12.02
C PRO A 792 -15.03 -13.63 -10.66
N PHE A 793 -14.22 -13.39 -9.64
CA PHE A 793 -14.69 -13.11 -8.29
C PHE A 793 -15.42 -11.76 -8.27
N HIS A 794 -16.66 -11.76 -7.81
CA HIS A 794 -17.43 -10.53 -7.61
C HIS A 794 -18.16 -10.62 -6.27
N ALA A 795 -17.48 -10.22 -5.20
CA ALA A 795 -17.95 -10.31 -3.81
C ALA A 795 -19.43 -9.89 -3.63
N PRO A 796 -19.89 -8.72 -4.13
CA PRO A 796 -21.28 -8.31 -3.95
C PRO A 796 -22.32 -9.27 -4.58
N LYS A 797 -21.95 -9.98 -5.65
CA LYS A 797 -22.84 -10.98 -6.29
C LYS A 797 -22.84 -12.30 -5.52
N LEU A 798 -21.70 -12.71 -4.97
CA LEU A 798 -21.64 -13.87 -4.08
C LEU A 798 -22.45 -13.62 -2.79
N MET A 799 -22.36 -12.41 -2.23
CA MET A 799 -23.23 -11.98 -1.12
C MET A 799 -24.71 -12.04 -1.50
N SER A 800 -25.07 -11.61 -2.72
CA SER A 800 -26.46 -11.69 -3.21
C SER A 800 -26.96 -13.13 -3.29
N LYS A 801 -26.14 -14.06 -3.81
CA LYS A 801 -26.47 -15.50 -3.85
C LYS A 801 -26.64 -16.10 -2.46
N LEU A 802 -25.75 -15.73 -1.52
CA LEU A 802 -25.89 -16.15 -0.12
C LEU A 802 -27.19 -15.63 0.48
N PHE A 803 -27.51 -14.35 0.28
CA PHE A 803 -28.74 -13.75 0.79
C PHE A 803 -29.98 -14.39 0.20
N GLU A 804 -30.00 -14.66 -1.11
CA GLU A 804 -31.09 -15.39 -1.76
C GLU A 804 -31.31 -16.76 -1.13
N ASN A 805 -30.24 -17.52 -0.88
CA ASN A 805 -30.33 -18.85 -0.24
C ASN A 805 -30.81 -18.77 1.23
N LEU A 806 -30.40 -17.73 1.96
CA LEU A 806 -30.84 -17.48 3.34
C LEU A 806 -32.23 -16.83 3.44
N GLY A 807 -32.87 -16.46 2.33
CA GLY A 807 -34.14 -15.73 2.33
C GLY A 807 -34.02 -14.27 2.79
N ILE A 808 -32.81 -13.69 2.75
CA ILE A 808 -32.54 -12.29 3.03
C ILE A 808 -32.85 -11.49 1.76
N ALA A 809 -33.58 -10.38 1.90
CA ALA A 809 -33.76 -9.44 0.78
C ALA A 809 -32.38 -9.02 0.26
N HIS A 810 -32.07 -9.27 -1.00
CA HIS A 810 -30.76 -8.99 -1.57
C HIS A 810 -30.80 -7.80 -2.52
N THR A 811 -29.65 -7.15 -2.67
CA THR A 811 -29.49 -6.06 -3.62
C THR A 811 -28.99 -6.62 -4.93
N ARG A 812 -29.64 -6.27 -6.06
CA ARG A 812 -29.12 -6.64 -7.37
C ARG A 812 -27.97 -5.70 -7.73
N TRP A 813 -26.75 -6.12 -7.39
CA TRP A 813 -25.54 -5.39 -7.76
C TRP A 813 -25.35 -5.36 -9.27
N CYS A 814 -24.87 -4.21 -9.75
CA CYS A 814 -24.47 -4.06 -11.13
C CYS A 814 -23.39 -5.07 -11.53
N CYS A 815 -23.30 -5.18 -12.85
CA CYS A 815 -22.10 -5.31 -13.65
C CYS A 815 -21.88 -6.75 -14.08
N ASN A 816 -22.95 -7.40 -14.55
CA ASN A 816 -22.83 -8.58 -15.38
C ASN A 816 -22.17 -8.22 -16.71
N ALA A 817 -21.52 -9.21 -17.32
CA ALA A 817 -20.97 -9.05 -18.66
C ALA A 817 -22.05 -8.59 -19.65
N ASP A 818 -23.26 -9.15 -19.52
CA ASP A 818 -24.40 -8.91 -20.41
C ASP A 818 -25.27 -7.72 -20.01
N ASP A 819 -24.95 -7.02 -18.90
CA ASP A 819 -25.71 -5.83 -18.55
C ASP A 819 -25.58 -4.81 -19.72
N PRO A 820 -26.67 -4.17 -20.16
CA PRO A 820 -26.61 -3.20 -21.25
C PRO A 820 -25.71 -2.01 -20.93
N ALA A 821 -25.01 -1.50 -21.94
CA ALA A 821 -24.11 -0.35 -21.82
C ALA A 821 -23.96 0.38 -23.16
N PRO A 822 -23.46 1.62 -23.15
CA PRO A 822 -23.12 2.33 -24.37
C PRO A 822 -22.14 1.54 -25.26
N PRO A 823 -22.17 1.76 -26.58
CA PRO A 823 -21.27 1.09 -27.51
C PRO A 823 -19.81 1.51 -27.26
N VAL A 824 -18.89 0.54 -27.34
CA VAL A 824 -17.46 0.81 -27.24
C VAL A 824 -17.00 1.54 -28.49
N ARG A 825 -16.34 2.69 -28.30
CA ARG A 825 -15.63 3.42 -29.35
C ARG A 825 -14.15 3.45 -29.01
N LEU A 826 -13.31 3.12 -29.98
CA LEU A 826 -11.86 3.25 -29.87
C LEU A 826 -11.47 4.68 -30.22
N ASP A 827 -10.40 5.19 -29.61
CA ASP A 827 -9.76 6.42 -30.07
C ASP A 827 -9.28 6.26 -31.53
N GLU A 828 -9.66 7.18 -32.44
CA GLU A 828 -9.37 7.10 -33.88
C GLU A 828 -7.88 6.99 -34.20
N ALA A 829 -7.02 7.46 -33.29
CA ALA A 829 -5.57 7.25 -33.34
C ALA A 829 -5.17 5.76 -33.49
N ILE A 830 -6.00 4.82 -33.01
CA ILE A 830 -5.80 3.37 -33.10
C ILE A 830 -6.16 2.83 -34.50
N SER A 831 -7.06 3.49 -35.24
CA SER A 831 -7.64 2.98 -36.50
C SER A 831 -6.78 3.15 -37.74
N SER A 832 -5.77 4.03 -37.71
CA SER A 832 -4.90 4.34 -38.85
C SER A 832 -3.73 3.35 -39.04
N ALA A 833 -3.74 2.21 -38.35
CA ALA A 833 -2.72 1.18 -38.39
C ALA A 833 -2.71 0.35 -39.69
N GLU A 834 -3.06 0.95 -40.84
CA GLU A 834 -2.84 0.31 -42.13
C GLU A 834 -1.34 0.23 -42.46
N THR A 835 -0.98 -0.97 -42.87
CA THR A 835 0.32 -1.62 -43.08
C THR A 835 1.51 -0.76 -43.51
N VAL A 836 2.50 -0.70 -42.60
CA VAL A 836 3.91 -0.36 -42.86
C VAL A 836 4.58 -1.33 -43.86
N ASP A 837 3.87 -2.40 -44.26
CA ASP A 837 4.30 -3.47 -45.17
C ASP A 837 4.50 -3.04 -46.63
N SER A 838 4.11 -1.80 -47.01
CA SER A 838 4.32 -1.28 -48.38
C SER A 838 5.67 -0.57 -48.58
N LEU A 839 6.48 -0.40 -47.52
CA LEU A 839 7.80 0.23 -47.58
C LEU A 839 8.92 -0.82 -47.53
N ASN A 840 10.04 -0.56 -48.21
CA ASN A 840 11.22 -1.41 -48.12
C ASN A 840 11.69 -1.49 -46.66
N ALA A 841 11.87 -2.72 -46.16
CA ALA A 841 12.07 -3.08 -44.76
C ALA A 841 13.31 -2.44 -44.08
N GLN A 842 14.17 -1.76 -44.85
CA GLN A 842 15.40 -1.11 -44.35
C GLN A 842 15.40 0.41 -44.41
N THR A 843 14.29 1.07 -44.78
CA THR A 843 14.23 2.54 -44.74
C THR A 843 14.07 3.05 -43.29
N PRO A 844 14.70 4.17 -42.90
CA PRO A 844 14.54 4.74 -41.55
C PRO A 844 13.08 4.98 -41.16
N GLU A 845 12.23 5.40 -42.09
CA GLU A 845 10.80 5.61 -41.88
C GLU A 845 10.05 4.29 -41.59
N HIS A 846 10.42 3.19 -42.27
CA HIS A 846 9.88 1.86 -41.97
C HIS A 846 10.32 1.40 -40.56
N ILE A 847 11.58 1.62 -40.20
CA ILE A 847 12.12 1.24 -38.88
C ILE A 847 11.45 2.07 -37.76
N PHE A 848 11.26 3.38 -37.95
CA PHE A 848 10.45 4.20 -37.05
C PHE A 848 8.99 3.70 -36.98
N GLY A 849 8.42 3.34 -38.12
CA GLY A 849 7.09 2.74 -38.20
C GLY A 849 6.96 1.48 -37.34
N ARG A 850 7.93 0.57 -37.44
CA ARG A 850 7.95 -0.69 -36.70
C ARG A 850 8.08 -0.51 -35.19
N TYR A 851 8.97 0.39 -34.75
CA TYR A 851 9.39 0.48 -33.36
C TYR A 851 8.77 1.65 -32.57
N CYS A 852 8.35 2.71 -33.25
CA CYS A 852 7.92 3.96 -32.63
C CYS A 852 6.47 4.33 -32.95
N ALA A 853 5.87 3.82 -34.03
CA ALA A 853 4.51 4.21 -34.44
C ALA A 853 3.44 3.94 -33.38
N ARG A 854 3.61 2.87 -32.57
CA ARG A 854 2.65 2.54 -31.50
C ARG A 854 2.43 3.69 -30.52
N CYS A 855 3.44 4.52 -30.29
CA CYS A 855 3.33 5.70 -29.42
C CYS A 855 3.23 6.99 -30.22
N HIS A 856 3.87 7.09 -31.39
CA HIS A 856 4.08 8.34 -32.10
C HIS A 856 3.23 8.51 -33.39
N ARG A 857 2.39 7.54 -33.75
CA ARG A 857 1.39 7.64 -34.84
C ARG A 857 0.00 7.79 -34.23
N THR A 858 -0.24 8.94 -33.63
CA THR A 858 -1.48 9.25 -32.91
C THR A 858 -1.90 10.68 -33.26
N GLN A 859 -3.19 11.02 -33.16
CA GLN A 859 -3.63 12.41 -33.32
C GLN A 859 -3.26 13.28 -32.11
N ASN A 860 -2.96 12.68 -30.95
CA ASN A 860 -2.58 13.40 -29.74
C ASN A 860 -1.15 13.95 -29.86
N GLU A 861 -0.94 15.20 -29.45
CA GLU A 861 0.38 15.85 -29.48
C GLU A 861 1.36 15.32 -28.41
N VAL A 862 0.86 14.54 -27.44
CA VAL A 862 1.68 13.92 -26.40
C VAL A 862 1.35 12.42 -26.26
N PRO A 863 2.35 11.52 -26.37
CA PRO A 863 3.73 11.81 -26.78
C PRO A 863 3.78 12.41 -28.21
N PRO A 864 4.85 13.15 -28.57
CA PRO A 864 4.93 13.86 -29.85
C PRO A 864 4.58 12.97 -31.04
N ASN A 865 3.54 13.32 -31.81
CA ASN A 865 3.03 12.48 -32.89
C ASN A 865 3.78 12.63 -34.23
N PHE A 866 5.10 12.57 -34.21
CA PHE A 866 5.92 12.79 -35.40
C PHE A 866 5.73 11.74 -36.53
N LEU A 867 4.99 10.65 -36.29
CA LEU A 867 4.64 9.64 -37.31
C LEU A 867 3.18 9.74 -37.79
N HIS A 868 2.46 10.78 -37.38
CA HIS A 868 1.10 11.07 -37.82
C HIS A 868 1.08 12.01 -39.03
N GLY A 869 0.12 11.80 -39.94
CA GLY A 869 -0.08 12.60 -41.15
C GLY A 869 0.44 11.96 -42.44
N SER A 870 0.47 12.76 -43.52
CA SER A 870 1.02 12.37 -44.82
C SER A 870 2.53 12.12 -44.76
N LYS A 871 3.06 11.43 -45.78
CA LYS A 871 4.50 11.12 -45.87
C LYS A 871 5.39 12.37 -45.73
N SER A 872 5.05 13.48 -46.38
CA SER A 872 5.81 14.72 -46.29
C SER A 872 5.77 15.35 -44.89
N GLN A 873 4.61 15.30 -44.23
CA GLN A 873 4.47 15.75 -42.83
C GLN A 873 5.30 14.89 -41.88
N VAL A 874 5.27 13.57 -42.04
CA VAL A 874 6.09 12.65 -41.23
C VAL A 874 7.58 12.94 -41.43
N THR A 875 8.05 13.10 -42.67
CA THR A 875 9.45 13.47 -42.94
C THR A 875 9.82 14.81 -42.28
N HIS A 876 8.96 15.83 -42.41
CA HIS A 876 9.18 17.14 -41.78
C HIS A 876 9.20 17.05 -40.24
N ASN A 877 8.29 16.30 -39.64
CA ASN A 877 8.22 16.13 -38.19
C ASN A 877 9.42 15.36 -37.64
N ILE A 878 9.90 14.34 -38.36
CA ILE A 878 11.13 13.62 -37.98
C ILE A 878 12.34 14.56 -38.04
N ASP A 879 12.47 15.36 -39.11
CA ASP A 879 13.54 16.36 -39.24
C ASP A 879 13.48 17.42 -38.13
N HIS A 880 12.29 17.96 -37.85
CA HIS A 880 12.07 18.90 -36.77
C HIS A 880 12.45 18.29 -35.41
N CYS A 881 12.04 17.06 -35.14
CA CYS A 881 12.27 16.40 -33.86
C CYS A 881 13.67 15.79 -33.70
N ALA A 882 14.50 15.77 -34.76
CA ALA A 882 15.77 15.05 -34.79
C ALA A 882 16.66 15.23 -33.54
N PRO A 883 16.83 16.44 -32.95
CA PRO A 883 17.63 16.61 -31.74
C PRO A 883 17.13 15.80 -30.54
N ARG A 884 15.82 15.79 -30.29
CA ARG A 884 15.22 15.01 -29.20
C ARG A 884 15.22 13.50 -29.49
N MET A 885 15.12 13.12 -30.76
CA MET A 885 15.23 11.72 -31.18
C MET A 885 16.65 11.18 -30.96
N ASP A 886 17.69 11.92 -31.37
CA ASP A 886 19.09 11.50 -31.19
C ASP A 886 19.39 11.29 -29.70
N TYR A 887 18.97 12.24 -28.86
CA TYR A 887 19.12 12.14 -27.41
C TYR A 887 18.49 10.84 -26.86
N ARG A 888 17.22 10.58 -27.16
CA ARG A 888 16.50 9.39 -26.65
C ARG A 888 17.02 8.08 -27.25
N LEU A 889 17.46 8.06 -28.51
CA LEU A 889 18.09 6.89 -29.13
C LEU A 889 19.48 6.62 -28.52
N SER A 890 20.22 7.66 -28.13
CA SER A 890 21.55 7.53 -27.51
C SER A 890 21.51 6.90 -26.11
N MET A 891 20.39 7.02 -25.39
CA MET A 891 20.21 6.43 -24.05
C MET A 891 20.38 4.91 -24.02
N TRP A 892 20.26 4.21 -25.15
CA TRP A 892 20.59 2.77 -25.24
C TRP A 892 22.08 2.45 -25.02
N ASP A 893 22.98 3.44 -25.16
CA ASP A 893 24.41 3.29 -24.88
C ASP A 893 24.79 3.69 -23.45
N VAL A 894 23.91 4.44 -22.79
CA VAL A 894 24.11 4.91 -21.41
C VAL A 894 23.69 3.79 -20.44
N PRO A 895 24.51 3.46 -19.43
CA PRO A 895 24.13 2.56 -18.34
C PRO A 895 22.76 2.96 -17.76
N VAL A 896 21.91 1.97 -17.43
CA VAL A 896 20.50 2.19 -17.02
C VAL A 896 20.38 3.25 -15.94
N ASP A 897 21.36 3.22 -15.07
CA ASP A 897 21.48 3.98 -13.87
C ASP A 897 21.97 5.41 -14.10
N GLU A 898 22.86 5.62 -15.07
CA GLU A 898 23.33 6.96 -15.49
C GLU A 898 22.39 7.67 -16.48
N ARG A 899 21.30 7.01 -16.89
CA ARG A 899 20.35 7.61 -17.85
C ARG A 899 19.64 8.79 -17.22
N THR A 900 19.61 9.89 -17.96
CA THR A 900 18.78 11.06 -17.64
C THR A 900 17.37 10.94 -18.21
N ARG A 901 17.11 10.02 -19.15
CA ARG A 901 15.82 9.81 -19.81
C ARG A 901 15.64 8.34 -20.20
N SER A 902 14.41 7.83 -20.20
CA SER A 902 14.15 6.51 -20.81
C SER A 902 14.53 6.49 -22.30
N PRO A 903 15.09 5.39 -22.81
CA PRO A 903 15.47 5.30 -24.21
C PRO A 903 14.24 5.22 -25.14
N MET A 904 14.45 5.46 -26.44
CA MET A 904 13.43 5.27 -27.47
C MET A 904 13.78 4.07 -28.38
N PRO A 905 12.87 3.10 -28.61
CA PRO A 905 11.66 2.86 -27.81
C PRO A 905 12.02 2.55 -26.34
N PRO A 906 11.09 2.72 -25.38
CA PRO A 906 11.35 2.39 -23.98
C PRO A 906 11.56 0.88 -23.80
N GLU A 907 12.30 0.50 -22.76
CA GLU A 907 12.64 -0.91 -22.52
C GLU A 907 11.39 -1.79 -22.34
N SER A 908 10.32 -1.24 -21.76
CA SER A 908 9.03 -1.91 -21.57
C SER A 908 8.32 -2.25 -22.88
N ALA A 909 8.63 -1.57 -23.99
CA ALA A 909 8.01 -1.83 -25.29
C ALA A 909 8.67 -3.00 -26.05
N LEU A 910 9.95 -3.28 -25.80
CA LEU A 910 10.73 -4.26 -26.57
C LEU A 910 10.15 -5.69 -26.57
N PRO A 911 9.66 -6.25 -25.46
CA PRO A 911 9.27 -7.65 -25.49
C PRO A 911 7.98 -7.88 -26.31
N SER A 912 7.11 -6.87 -26.44
CA SER A 912 5.96 -6.90 -27.37
C SER A 912 6.34 -6.95 -28.84
N LEU A 913 7.62 -6.69 -29.14
CA LEU A 913 8.25 -6.77 -30.47
C LEU A 913 9.09 -8.06 -30.61
N GLY A 914 9.08 -8.93 -29.59
CA GLY A 914 9.90 -10.15 -29.56
C GLY A 914 11.40 -9.89 -29.39
N LEU A 915 11.78 -8.73 -28.83
CA LEU A 915 13.17 -8.33 -28.67
C LEU A 915 13.60 -8.25 -27.21
N THR A 916 14.81 -8.74 -26.94
CA THR A 916 15.54 -8.46 -25.70
C THR A 916 16.29 -7.13 -25.80
N LYS A 917 16.63 -6.53 -24.64
CA LYS A 917 17.46 -5.32 -24.56
C LYS A 917 18.77 -5.46 -25.35
N THR A 918 19.44 -6.61 -25.20
CA THR A 918 20.70 -6.92 -25.88
C THR A 918 20.52 -7.04 -27.39
N GLN A 919 19.47 -7.71 -27.85
CA GLN A 919 19.19 -7.83 -29.29
C GLN A 919 18.95 -6.46 -29.93
N TRP A 920 18.15 -5.60 -29.28
CA TRP A 920 17.88 -4.27 -29.80
C TRP A 920 19.12 -3.37 -29.79
N ARG A 921 19.88 -3.35 -28.68
CA ARG A 921 21.10 -2.55 -28.55
C ARG A 921 22.13 -2.89 -29.62
N ASN A 922 22.24 -4.17 -30.00
CA ASN A 922 23.19 -4.65 -31.00
C ASN A 922 22.60 -4.71 -32.42
N SER A 923 21.38 -4.19 -32.65
CA SER A 923 20.69 -4.30 -33.92
C SER A 923 21.24 -3.32 -34.98
N GLN A 924 21.28 -3.77 -36.23
CA GLN A 924 21.58 -2.90 -37.37
C GLN A 924 20.50 -1.82 -37.57
N GLU A 925 19.26 -2.10 -37.16
CA GLU A 925 18.13 -1.17 -37.25
C GLU A 925 18.32 0.04 -36.33
N LEU A 926 18.73 -0.15 -35.06
CA LEU A 926 19.06 0.95 -34.15
C LEU A 926 20.23 1.78 -34.68
N ALA A 927 21.28 1.14 -35.19
CA ALA A 927 22.41 1.82 -35.80
C ALA A 927 21.99 2.67 -37.01
N THR A 928 21.04 2.16 -37.81
CA THR A 928 20.47 2.86 -38.97
C THR A 928 19.67 4.09 -38.55
N LEU A 929 18.79 3.97 -37.54
CA LEU A 929 18.04 5.11 -37.00
C LEU A 929 18.97 6.22 -36.48
N ARG A 930 19.98 5.86 -35.68
CA ARG A 930 20.95 6.83 -35.14
C ARG A 930 21.72 7.54 -36.25
N LYS A 931 22.19 6.80 -37.25
CA LYS A 931 22.90 7.39 -38.41
C LYS A 931 22.00 8.35 -39.18
N TYR A 932 20.74 7.97 -39.39
CA TYR A 932 19.76 8.80 -40.10
C TYR A 932 19.46 10.09 -39.34
N VAL A 933 19.07 10.01 -38.06
CA VAL A 933 18.76 11.21 -37.26
C VAL A 933 19.97 12.15 -37.17
N LYS A 934 21.18 11.63 -36.97
CA LYS A 934 22.41 12.46 -36.98
C LYS A 934 22.67 13.15 -38.32
N SER A 935 22.26 12.54 -39.44
CA SER A 935 22.41 13.14 -40.77
C SER A 935 21.50 14.35 -40.98
N LEU A 936 20.36 14.40 -40.28
CA LEU A 936 19.43 15.54 -40.30
C LEU A 936 19.96 16.74 -39.49
N MET A 937 20.87 16.50 -38.56
CA MET A 937 21.42 17.51 -37.64
C MET A 937 22.80 18.05 -38.05
N ALA A 938 23.22 17.90 -39.31
CA ALA A 938 24.61 18.13 -39.73
C ALA A 938 25.17 19.54 -39.45
N THR A 939 24.31 20.54 -39.16
CA THR A 939 24.67 21.92 -38.81
C THR A 939 24.54 22.28 -37.32
N ASP A 940 23.86 21.45 -36.51
CA ASP A 940 23.66 21.66 -35.06
C ASP A 940 24.54 20.65 -34.29
N ARG A 941 25.82 20.97 -34.13
CA ARG A 941 26.75 20.18 -33.31
C ARG A 941 27.16 20.99 -32.10
N ASP A 942 26.31 21.04 -31.08
CA ASP A 942 26.75 21.49 -29.76
C ASP A 942 26.75 20.34 -28.74
N ALA A 943 27.79 20.38 -27.91
CA ALA A 943 28.11 19.39 -26.91
C ALA A 943 27.13 19.46 -25.73
N GLN A 944 26.67 18.29 -25.28
CA GLN A 944 26.05 18.07 -23.97
C GLN A 944 24.87 19.02 -23.65
N ILE A 945 23.89 19.08 -24.56
CA ILE A 945 22.67 19.88 -24.39
C ILE A 945 21.69 19.15 -23.45
N ASP A 946 21.16 19.86 -22.47
CA ASP A 946 20.07 19.39 -21.61
C ASP A 946 18.81 19.11 -22.45
N TYR A 947 18.20 17.92 -22.29
CA TYR A 947 17.07 17.47 -23.11
C TYR A 947 15.91 18.47 -23.12
N ASP A 948 15.64 19.14 -22.01
CA ASP A 948 14.52 20.07 -21.90
C ASP A 948 14.79 21.44 -22.54
N THR A 949 16.07 21.75 -22.81
CA THR A 949 16.47 22.93 -23.58
C THR A 949 16.40 22.70 -25.09
N LEU A 950 16.27 21.44 -25.54
CA LEU A 950 16.06 21.12 -26.94
C LEU A 950 14.69 21.62 -27.40
N ARG A 951 14.62 22.12 -28.65
CA ARG A 951 13.37 22.50 -29.31
C ARG A 951 12.32 21.39 -29.19
N ASN A 952 11.06 21.78 -29.09
CA ASN A 952 9.96 20.82 -29.04
C ASN A 952 9.96 19.92 -30.28
N CYS A 953 9.45 18.70 -30.10
CA CYS A 953 9.49 17.69 -31.15
C CYS A 953 8.46 17.95 -32.27
N LEU A 954 7.37 18.63 -31.93
CA LEU A 954 6.41 19.12 -32.91
C LEU A 954 6.64 20.62 -33.08
N PRO A 955 6.51 21.16 -34.31
CA PRO A 955 6.49 22.59 -34.52
C PRO A 955 5.40 23.22 -33.65
N ASP A 956 5.66 24.42 -33.12
CA ASP A 956 4.58 25.19 -32.49
C ASP A 956 3.48 25.37 -33.56
N GLY A 957 2.29 24.83 -33.29
CA GLY A 957 1.16 25.01 -34.17
C GLY A 957 0.89 26.50 -34.39
N GLU A 958 0.25 26.84 -35.51
CA GLU A 958 -0.27 28.18 -35.81
C GLU A 958 -1.36 28.58 -34.78
N GLN A 959 -1.03 28.70 -33.50
CA GLN A 959 -1.88 29.18 -32.43
C GLN A 959 -1.84 30.72 -32.41
N ALA A 960 -2.26 31.35 -33.51
CA ALA A 960 -2.55 32.78 -33.58
C ALA A 960 -3.39 33.16 -34.82
N SER A 961 -4.54 32.51 -35.05
CA SER A 961 -5.60 33.12 -35.87
C SER A 961 -6.99 32.55 -35.58
N THR A 962 -7.51 32.71 -34.37
CA THR A 962 -8.95 32.82 -34.09
C THR A 962 -9.15 33.22 -32.63
N ALA A 963 -8.63 34.40 -32.28
CA ALA A 963 -9.19 35.20 -31.20
C ALA A 963 -9.98 36.34 -31.87
N ASN A 964 -11.27 36.09 -32.06
CA ASN A 964 -12.34 37.09 -32.14
C ASN A 964 -13.61 36.46 -31.61
#